data_AF-A0A9D5ZR62-F1
#
_entry.id   AF-A0A9D5ZR62-F1
#
_cell.length_a   1.000
_cell.length_b   1.000
_cell.length_c   1.000
_cell.angle_alpha   90.00
_cell.angle_beta   90.00
_cell.angle_gamma   90.00
#
_symmetry.space_group_name_H-M   'P 1'
#
loop_
_entity.id
_entity.type
_entity.pdbx_description
1 polymer ?
#
loop_
_entity_poly.entity_id
_entity_poly.type
_entity_poly.pdbx_seq_one_letter_code
_entity_poly.pdbx_strand_id
1 'polypeptide(L)'
;MKLKTRLLIVILLALIPTILLIVFNTIEDHKRLTSEAKEEAHRLTRLIADNLNNIVDSTQHLLIALSKIEEVKQIDTEGCNKLFSELIKEYPLYANLLGFTPDGSLFCSAFPVNKPVNVINKNWFKSVLKNRKFVVSDYQFGSSCSKDVITMLYPVSSYDGEIDLILAANLDLKWLNKDISQAKLPEGTTIRIIDRNGTVLSRRPDPDKWVGKSFADSPVIKIVLKEKEGTIEAIEGIDNVKRLYAFTSLKNNIEIYVSVGIPQKLVYEKINTYLKYSLLIIFLIASIAIFGAMLVSHFSIVVPIKKLIKAAKDLGNGDLKTRANLANQGEFSELANAFDSMCESLEKKEDERSQIEQMLEKTFASLDEVILITEPITRMIIDCNEAIDRIFGYTKQEVIGKNTSFLHVDQNHYEEFGKELFSSLDKKGIFYFNFEMKRKNGTIFPSEHVVTEIIDESKNRKWIVSVVRDISSRKESEQKIIESEKRLNRILENLPAGVIYIEGDNISMNKTAETLTGYSRFELKTLDDLFKSLYPRREHEVRRIYEADKVIGFREKRDILITCKNGQLRHIEFSRITLEEEEIWVFNDINKRKKMEEAITESEERYRSLIEASPNAIVLIDLDGNFIAANYQCALLYGYNNLGEMFQNRLNFFDLILSTDRKMAKENINSILEKGVLKNIEYNMIKKDLTHFPSEVSMSIVKSTNGIPETITGIIRDITDKRKAEEERLKLEAQFRHVQKMEAIGTLAGGIAHDFNNILSIITGYTELSIEHLAKGNAIKDHLMQINKATQRAKELINQILTFSRKTEKERQEIRVSLIVKETLKLLRASLPSTIKIRQDIQANFSLVLAETTQLHQVIMNLCTNASHAMREDGGTLTVSLIDLDIKDSDINSGTRDLSPGPYIRLTVSDTGHGMDKATMERIFDPFFTTKKQGEGTGMGLSVVHGIVKSCEGMVIVQSEPKKGSTFHVYLPKVEGKVKLTSAPKQPLPQGTERLLFVDDEAPMVDLWKDILQHLGYKVITETSSVKALETFRNAQNSEEKFDILITDQTMPNMTGLKLSQEIKNMDPNIPIIICTGYSESVTSETIKNLGIEGFLTKPLSMREVAKMIRELLDKKI
;
A
#
# COMPACT_ATOMS: atom_id res chain seq x y z
N MET A 1 38.65 -4.45 -10.99
CA MET A 1 37.89 -3.20 -10.78
C MET A 1 37.92 -2.84 -9.30
N LYS A 2 38.21 -1.58 -8.92
CA LYS A 2 38.27 -1.18 -7.49
C LYS A 2 36.88 -1.29 -6.85
N LEU A 3 36.80 -1.58 -5.54
CA LEU A 3 35.54 -1.71 -4.80
C LEU A 3 34.60 -0.50 -5.00
N LYS A 4 35.17 0.71 -5.02
CA LYS A 4 34.46 1.96 -5.33
C LYS A 4 33.71 1.91 -6.65
N THR A 5 34.32 1.33 -7.69
CA THR A 5 33.70 1.23 -9.01
C THR A 5 32.55 0.23 -9.01
N ARG A 6 32.64 -0.88 -8.25
CA ARG A 6 31.56 -1.86 -8.13
C ARG A 6 30.34 -1.28 -7.42
N LEU A 7 30.55 -0.55 -6.32
CA LEU A 7 29.48 0.15 -5.60
C LEU A 7 28.76 1.18 -6.48
N LEU A 8 29.52 1.95 -7.27
CA LEU A 8 28.96 2.96 -8.18
C LEU A 8 28.11 2.32 -9.28
N ILE A 9 28.54 1.17 -9.82
CA ILE A 9 27.74 0.39 -10.78
C ILE A 9 26.44 -0.12 -10.15
N VAL A 10 26.47 -0.64 -8.92
CA VAL A 10 25.25 -1.12 -8.24
C VAL A 10 24.24 0.01 -8.03
N ILE A 11 24.70 1.19 -7.60
CA ILE A 11 23.84 2.36 -7.43
C ILE A 11 23.24 2.81 -8.76
N LEU A 12 24.04 2.85 -9.84
CA LEU A 12 23.56 3.19 -11.18
C LEU A 12 22.54 2.17 -11.68
N LEU A 13 22.78 0.88 -11.50
CA LEU A 13 21.85 -0.18 -11.89
C LEU A 13 20.53 -0.10 -11.12
N ALA A 14 20.56 0.28 -9.83
CA ALA A 14 19.37 0.46 -9.02
C ALA A 14 18.50 1.67 -9.46
N LEU A 15 19.09 2.67 -10.13
CA LEU A 15 18.37 3.84 -10.64
C LEU A 15 17.67 3.60 -11.98
N ILE A 16 18.13 2.63 -12.77
CA ILE A 16 17.58 2.34 -14.11
C ILE A 16 16.07 2.03 -14.06
N PRO A 17 15.56 1.13 -13.19
CA PRO A 17 14.13 0.84 -13.13
C PRO A 17 13.28 2.07 -12.81
N THR A 18 13.74 2.93 -11.89
CA THR A 18 13.04 4.16 -11.50
C THR A 18 12.98 5.16 -12.64
N ILE A 19 14.09 5.34 -13.38
CA ILE A 19 14.12 6.21 -14.56
C ILE A 19 13.19 5.65 -15.65
N LEU A 20 13.24 4.35 -15.91
CA LEU A 20 12.36 3.69 -16.90
C LEU A 20 10.89 3.85 -16.53
N LEU A 21 10.52 3.69 -15.27
CA LEU A 21 9.14 3.86 -14.79
C LEU A 21 8.65 5.29 -14.94
N ILE A 22 9.50 6.29 -14.67
CA ILE A 22 9.14 7.71 -14.86
C ILE A 22 8.98 8.05 -16.33
N VAL A 23 9.87 7.55 -17.20
CA VAL A 23 9.74 7.73 -18.65
C VAL A 23 8.47 7.06 -19.16
N PHE A 24 8.17 5.83 -18.70
CA PHE A 24 6.96 5.11 -19.06
C PHE A 24 5.70 5.86 -18.64
N ASN A 25 5.60 6.27 -17.37
CA ASN A 25 4.48 7.04 -16.86
C ASN A 25 4.32 8.37 -17.61
N THR A 26 5.43 9.03 -17.96
CA THR A 26 5.38 10.28 -18.74
C THR A 26 4.82 10.05 -20.15
N ILE A 27 5.19 8.94 -20.81
CA ILE A 27 4.62 8.57 -22.12
C ILE A 27 3.12 8.29 -22.00
N GLU A 28 2.70 7.62 -20.93
CA GLU A 28 1.29 7.30 -20.67
C GLU A 28 0.46 8.57 -20.37
N ASP A 29 0.99 9.47 -19.53
CA ASP A 29 0.38 10.77 -19.25
C ASP A 29 0.29 11.65 -20.50
N HIS A 30 1.29 11.62 -21.38
CA HIS A 30 1.23 12.29 -22.67
C HIS A 30 0.05 11.80 -23.51
N LYS A 31 -0.15 10.47 -23.61
CA LYS A 31 -1.29 9.88 -24.34
C LYS A 31 -2.63 10.24 -23.70
N ARG A 32 -2.71 10.24 -22.37
CA ARG A 32 -3.94 10.60 -21.65
C ARG A 32 -4.31 12.07 -21.88
N LEU A 33 -3.38 13.00 -21.68
CA LEU A 33 -3.65 14.43 -21.86
C LEU A 33 -3.94 14.80 -23.32
N THR A 34 -3.33 14.14 -24.32
CA THR A 34 -3.73 14.37 -25.72
C THR A 34 -5.15 13.92 -25.98
N SER A 35 -5.56 12.78 -25.41
CA SER A 35 -6.94 12.29 -25.52
C SER A 35 -7.94 13.25 -24.87
N GLU A 36 -7.65 13.72 -23.66
CA GLU A 36 -8.49 14.70 -22.95
C GLU A 36 -8.59 16.02 -23.73
N ALA A 37 -7.46 16.53 -24.24
CA ALA A 37 -7.43 17.75 -25.05
C ALA A 37 -8.21 17.59 -26.36
N LYS A 38 -8.21 16.39 -26.98
CA LYS A 38 -9.05 16.08 -28.15
C LYS A 38 -10.52 16.10 -27.81
N GLU A 39 -10.92 15.43 -26.73
CA GLU A 39 -12.33 15.38 -26.33
C GLU A 39 -12.86 16.77 -25.99
N GLU A 40 -12.08 17.59 -25.28
CA GLU A 40 -12.47 18.96 -24.94
C GLU A 40 -12.55 19.85 -26.20
N ALA A 41 -11.58 19.76 -27.10
CA ALA A 41 -11.64 20.47 -28.38
C ALA A 41 -12.86 20.03 -29.20
N HIS A 42 -13.17 18.73 -29.23
CA HIS A 42 -14.31 18.18 -29.94
C HIS A 42 -15.63 18.64 -29.34
N ARG A 43 -15.73 18.65 -28.00
CA ARG A 43 -16.88 19.21 -27.29
C ARG A 43 -17.11 20.67 -27.64
N LEU A 44 -16.05 21.48 -27.68
CA LEU A 44 -16.13 22.89 -28.06
C LEU A 44 -16.62 23.05 -29.51
N THR A 45 -16.12 22.22 -30.44
CA THR A 45 -16.59 22.26 -31.84
C THR A 45 -18.08 21.96 -31.97
N ARG A 46 -18.58 20.95 -31.23
CA ARG A 46 -20.00 20.60 -31.21
C ARG A 46 -20.85 21.72 -30.63
N LEU A 47 -20.41 22.33 -29.53
CA LEU A 47 -21.12 23.45 -28.92
C LEU A 47 -21.23 24.65 -29.87
N ILE A 48 -20.15 24.99 -30.56
CA ILE A 48 -20.14 26.08 -31.56
C ILE A 48 -21.03 25.70 -32.76
N ALA A 49 -20.94 24.46 -33.25
CA ALA A 49 -21.77 23.98 -34.35
C ALA A 49 -23.26 23.96 -33.99
N ASP A 50 -23.63 23.56 -32.78
CA ASP A 50 -25.01 23.61 -32.29
C ASP A 50 -25.52 25.05 -32.16
N ASN A 51 -24.68 25.99 -31.70
CA ASN A 51 -25.06 27.42 -31.68
C ASN A 51 -25.30 27.95 -33.11
N LEU A 52 -24.44 27.58 -34.07
CA LEU A 52 -24.63 27.94 -35.47
C LEU A 52 -25.88 27.30 -36.08
N ASN A 53 -26.17 26.04 -35.77
CA ASN A 53 -27.41 25.38 -36.18
C ASN A 53 -28.63 26.14 -35.63
N ASN A 54 -28.59 26.58 -34.37
CA ASN A 54 -29.67 27.39 -33.78
C ASN A 54 -29.85 28.74 -34.50
N ILE A 55 -28.76 29.40 -34.90
CA ILE A 55 -28.83 30.64 -35.70
C ILE A 55 -29.45 30.34 -37.06
N VAL A 56 -29.05 29.25 -37.73
CA VAL A 56 -29.63 28.83 -39.02
C VAL A 56 -31.12 28.52 -38.89
N ASP A 57 -31.51 27.70 -37.92
CA ASP A 57 -32.91 27.31 -37.69
C ASP A 57 -33.77 28.54 -37.32
N SER A 58 -33.25 29.43 -36.48
CA SER A 58 -33.93 30.69 -36.11
C SER A 58 -34.08 31.62 -37.32
N THR A 59 -33.07 31.69 -38.18
CA THR A 59 -33.13 32.45 -39.43
C THR A 59 -34.17 31.86 -40.38
N GLN A 60 -34.20 30.53 -40.51
CA GLN A 60 -35.19 29.84 -41.33
C GLN A 60 -36.62 30.10 -40.82
N HIS A 61 -36.85 30.01 -39.51
CA HIS A 61 -38.15 30.33 -38.90
C HIS A 61 -38.54 31.80 -39.09
N LEU A 62 -37.60 32.73 -38.99
CA LEU A 62 -37.83 34.15 -39.28
C LEU A 62 -38.28 34.34 -40.72
N LEU A 63 -37.58 33.74 -41.70
CA LEU A 63 -37.96 33.83 -43.11
C LEU A 63 -39.33 33.16 -43.39
N ILE A 64 -39.64 32.05 -42.71
CA ILE A 64 -40.97 31.43 -42.78
C ILE A 64 -42.04 32.38 -42.23
N ALA A 65 -41.81 33.01 -41.08
CA ALA A 65 -42.75 33.96 -40.49
C ALA A 65 -42.97 35.18 -41.41
N LEU A 66 -41.88 35.73 -41.96
CA LEU A 66 -41.92 36.82 -42.92
C LEU A 66 -42.71 36.46 -44.18
N SER A 67 -42.65 35.20 -44.65
CA SER A 67 -43.44 34.75 -45.81
C SER A 67 -44.96 34.75 -45.59
N LYS A 68 -45.43 34.88 -44.34
CA LYS A 68 -46.85 34.92 -43.99
C LYS A 68 -47.40 36.33 -43.80
N ILE A 69 -46.53 37.34 -43.86
CA ILE A 69 -46.91 38.75 -43.71
C ILE A 69 -47.47 39.25 -45.04
N GLU A 70 -48.57 40.01 -44.99
CA GLU A 70 -49.36 40.37 -46.18
C GLU A 70 -48.56 41.26 -47.14
N GLU A 71 -47.80 42.22 -46.61
CA GLU A 71 -46.90 43.12 -47.34
C GLU A 71 -45.84 42.33 -48.14
N VAL A 72 -45.35 41.22 -47.58
CA VAL A 72 -44.35 40.36 -48.24
C VAL A 72 -45.02 39.48 -49.31
N LYS A 73 -46.20 38.93 -49.01
CA LYS A 73 -46.95 38.03 -49.89
C LYS A 73 -47.48 38.74 -51.13
N GLN A 74 -47.88 40.01 -51.02
CA GLN A 74 -48.36 40.83 -52.13
C GLN A 74 -47.22 41.53 -52.90
N ILE A 75 -45.96 41.32 -52.52
CA ILE A 75 -44.81 42.01 -53.12
C ILE A 75 -44.96 43.56 -52.99
N ASP A 76 -45.52 44.03 -51.86
CA ASP A 76 -45.58 45.45 -51.53
C ASP A 76 -44.18 45.93 -51.16
N THR A 77 -43.49 46.50 -52.15
CA THR A 77 -42.13 47.01 -52.03
C THR A 77 -41.97 48.00 -50.87
N GLU A 78 -42.90 48.94 -50.70
CA GLU A 78 -42.75 50.03 -49.72
C GLU A 78 -43.00 49.53 -48.29
N GLY A 79 -44.09 48.76 -48.09
CA GLY A 79 -44.40 48.13 -46.81
C GLY A 79 -43.34 47.12 -46.37
N CYS A 80 -42.87 46.27 -47.29
CA CYS A 80 -41.84 45.26 -47.02
C CYS A 80 -40.48 45.91 -46.66
N ASN A 81 -40.06 46.96 -47.37
CA ASN A 81 -38.81 47.66 -47.06
C ASN A 81 -38.84 48.24 -45.64
N LYS A 82 -39.96 48.88 -45.25
CA LYS A 82 -40.13 49.45 -43.91
C LYS A 82 -40.04 48.37 -42.83
N LEU A 83 -40.78 47.27 -43.00
CA LEU A 83 -40.76 46.13 -42.08
C LEU A 83 -39.35 45.56 -41.91
N PHE A 84 -38.63 45.31 -43.01
CA PHE A 84 -37.29 44.75 -42.95
C PHE A 84 -36.28 45.72 -42.32
N SER A 85 -36.40 47.03 -42.58
CA SER A 85 -35.57 48.05 -41.92
C SER A 85 -35.80 48.12 -40.41
N GLU A 86 -37.03 47.90 -39.93
CA GLU A 86 -37.34 47.86 -38.49
C GLU A 86 -36.78 46.58 -37.86
N LEU A 87 -36.97 45.42 -38.49
CA LEU A 87 -36.47 44.14 -37.97
C LEU A 87 -34.94 44.09 -37.84
N ILE A 88 -34.18 44.64 -38.79
CA ILE A 88 -32.71 44.62 -38.68
C ILE A 88 -32.19 45.49 -37.52
N LYS A 89 -32.93 46.53 -37.12
CA LYS A 89 -32.56 47.34 -35.94
C LYS A 89 -32.64 46.53 -34.65
N GLU A 90 -33.58 45.59 -34.56
CA GLU A 90 -33.71 44.71 -33.40
C GLU A 90 -32.78 43.48 -33.45
N TYR A 91 -32.46 43.01 -34.66
CA TYR A 91 -31.62 41.83 -34.87
C TYR A 91 -30.29 42.17 -35.57
N PRO A 92 -29.29 42.71 -34.84
CA PRO A 92 -28.03 43.21 -35.41
C PRO A 92 -27.11 42.11 -35.98
N LEU A 93 -27.48 40.84 -35.85
CA LEU A 93 -26.76 39.71 -36.46
C LEU A 93 -26.94 39.66 -37.98
N TYR A 94 -28.02 40.24 -38.51
CA TYR A 94 -28.27 40.29 -39.95
C TYR A 94 -27.69 41.58 -40.56
N ALA A 95 -26.87 41.42 -41.59
CA ALA A 95 -26.37 42.53 -42.40
C ALA A 95 -27.44 43.11 -43.33
N ASN A 96 -28.36 42.27 -43.82
CA ASN A 96 -29.50 42.69 -44.66
C ASN A 96 -30.59 41.59 -44.69
N LEU A 97 -31.83 41.97 -44.97
CA LEU A 97 -32.97 41.10 -45.26
C LEU A 97 -33.46 41.47 -46.65
N LEU A 98 -33.75 40.49 -47.50
CA LEU A 98 -33.94 40.65 -48.93
C LEU A 98 -35.11 39.79 -49.42
N GLY A 99 -35.88 40.31 -50.38
CA GLY A 99 -36.92 39.59 -51.11
C GLY A 99 -36.65 39.63 -52.60
N PHE A 100 -36.65 38.46 -53.24
CA PHE A 100 -36.42 38.28 -54.66
C PHE A 100 -37.63 37.65 -55.35
N THR A 101 -37.92 38.10 -56.56
CA THR A 101 -38.83 37.41 -57.48
C THR A 101 -38.12 36.21 -58.13
N PRO A 102 -38.87 35.23 -58.69
CA PRO A 102 -38.28 34.00 -59.25
C PRO A 102 -37.31 34.24 -60.42
N ASP A 103 -37.44 35.36 -61.14
CA ASP A 103 -36.52 35.83 -62.19
C ASP A 103 -35.21 36.44 -61.63
N GLY A 104 -35.04 36.46 -60.31
CA GLY A 104 -33.87 36.94 -59.60
C GLY A 104 -33.83 38.44 -59.35
N SER A 105 -34.89 39.17 -59.67
CA SER A 105 -34.98 40.61 -59.42
C SER A 105 -35.27 40.91 -57.94
N LEU A 106 -34.60 41.91 -57.37
CA LEU A 106 -34.81 42.34 -55.98
C LEU A 106 -36.06 43.24 -55.90
N PHE A 107 -37.05 42.86 -55.08
CA PHE A 107 -38.25 43.67 -54.84
C PHE A 107 -38.31 44.26 -53.41
N CYS A 108 -37.61 43.67 -52.45
CA CYS A 108 -37.62 44.14 -51.06
C CYS A 108 -36.23 44.05 -50.42
N SER A 109 -35.83 45.07 -49.66
CA SER A 109 -34.54 45.16 -48.98
C SER A 109 -34.64 46.04 -47.74
N ALA A 110 -34.00 45.63 -46.64
CA ALA A 110 -33.95 46.43 -45.42
C ALA A 110 -33.13 47.73 -45.56
N PHE A 111 -32.25 47.80 -46.56
CA PHE A 111 -31.47 48.99 -46.90
C PHE A 111 -31.78 49.45 -48.33
N PRO A 112 -31.85 50.77 -48.59
CA PRO A 112 -32.07 51.29 -49.93
C PRO A 112 -30.91 50.88 -50.86
N VAL A 113 -31.26 50.32 -52.01
CA VAL A 113 -30.29 49.83 -52.99
C VAL A 113 -30.22 50.80 -54.17
N ASN A 114 -29.08 51.45 -54.36
CA ASN A 114 -28.90 52.50 -55.37
C ASN A 114 -28.78 51.98 -56.83
N LYS A 115 -28.77 50.66 -57.04
CA LYS A 115 -28.68 50.01 -58.36
C LYS A 115 -29.60 48.78 -58.40
N PRO A 116 -30.24 48.46 -59.54
CA PRO A 116 -31.00 47.22 -59.68
C PRO A 116 -30.08 46.02 -59.46
N VAL A 117 -30.45 45.15 -58.51
CA VAL A 117 -29.72 43.93 -58.17
C VAL A 117 -30.49 42.75 -58.74
N ASN A 118 -29.86 41.98 -59.64
CA ASN A 118 -30.38 40.72 -60.12
C ASN A 118 -29.39 39.58 -59.77
N VAL A 119 -29.90 38.52 -59.15
CA VAL A 119 -29.11 37.39 -58.63
C VAL A 119 -29.36 36.07 -59.36
N ILE A 120 -30.08 36.06 -60.48
CA ILE A 120 -30.45 34.85 -61.23
C ILE A 120 -29.26 33.98 -61.62
N ASN A 121 -28.11 34.61 -61.84
CA ASN A 121 -26.87 33.93 -62.23
C ASN A 121 -26.03 33.41 -61.06
N LYS A 122 -26.41 33.70 -59.81
CA LYS A 122 -25.69 33.24 -58.62
C LYS A 122 -25.96 31.75 -58.36
N ASN A 123 -24.91 30.98 -58.09
CA ASN A 123 -25.00 29.53 -57.89
C ASN A 123 -25.93 29.14 -56.73
N TRP A 124 -25.91 29.92 -55.64
CA TRP A 124 -26.80 29.69 -54.49
C TRP A 124 -28.27 29.96 -54.83
N PHE A 125 -28.57 30.95 -55.69
CA PHE A 125 -29.94 31.26 -56.10
C PHE A 125 -30.50 30.17 -57.02
N LYS A 126 -29.70 29.73 -58.00
CA LYS A 126 -30.01 28.57 -58.84
C LYS A 126 -30.25 27.30 -58.02
N SER A 127 -29.49 27.11 -56.93
CA SER A 127 -29.65 25.96 -56.04
C SER A 127 -30.98 25.98 -55.29
N VAL A 128 -31.45 27.14 -54.83
CA VAL A 128 -32.77 27.28 -54.19
C VAL A 128 -33.89 26.98 -55.17
N LEU A 129 -33.83 27.55 -56.38
CA LEU A 129 -34.82 27.32 -57.44
C LEU A 129 -34.89 25.83 -57.84
N LYS A 130 -33.73 25.18 -57.95
CA LYS A 130 -33.63 23.76 -58.31
C LYS A 130 -34.11 22.83 -57.20
N ASN A 131 -33.67 23.09 -55.96
CA ASN A 131 -33.88 22.16 -54.85
C ASN A 131 -35.20 22.40 -54.12
N ARG A 132 -35.85 23.56 -54.33
CA ARG A 132 -37.10 24.00 -53.66
C ARG A 132 -37.04 23.85 -52.14
N LYS A 133 -35.85 24.06 -51.56
CA LYS A 133 -35.56 23.91 -50.13
C LYS A 133 -34.75 25.09 -49.63
N PHE A 134 -34.70 25.23 -48.31
CA PHE A 134 -33.81 26.18 -47.65
C PHE A 134 -32.34 25.92 -48.02
N VAL A 135 -31.59 26.98 -48.32
CA VAL A 135 -30.17 26.89 -48.73
C VAL A 135 -29.36 27.94 -47.99
N VAL A 136 -28.16 27.56 -47.56
CA VAL A 136 -27.14 28.49 -47.07
C VAL A 136 -26.08 28.66 -48.15
N SER A 137 -25.71 29.90 -48.46
CA SER A 137 -24.71 30.22 -49.48
C SER A 137 -23.29 30.03 -48.96
N ASP A 138 -22.35 29.94 -49.90
CA ASP A 138 -20.92 30.12 -49.64
C ASP A 138 -20.61 31.59 -49.28
N TYR A 139 -19.37 31.85 -48.88
CA TYR A 139 -18.88 33.22 -48.63
C TYR A 139 -19.19 34.16 -49.80
N GLN A 140 -19.64 35.37 -49.50
CA GLN A 140 -19.80 36.43 -50.48
C GLN A 140 -19.61 37.83 -49.91
N PHE A 141 -19.21 38.75 -50.78
CA PHE A 141 -19.28 40.18 -50.49
C PHE A 141 -20.66 40.71 -50.93
N GLY A 142 -21.48 41.12 -49.97
CA GLY A 142 -22.86 41.55 -50.22
C GLY A 142 -22.92 42.90 -50.91
N SER A 143 -23.25 42.94 -52.20
CA SER A 143 -23.32 44.19 -52.98
C SER A 143 -24.39 45.18 -52.49
N SER A 144 -25.41 44.71 -51.77
CA SER A 144 -26.48 45.54 -51.19
C SER A 144 -26.14 46.12 -49.82
N CYS A 145 -25.12 45.60 -49.11
CA CYS A 145 -24.77 46.01 -47.75
C CYS A 145 -23.27 46.32 -47.56
N SER A 146 -22.43 46.11 -48.58
CA SER A 146 -20.98 46.31 -48.56
C SER A 146 -20.28 45.61 -47.38
N LYS A 147 -20.75 44.41 -47.03
CA LYS A 147 -20.26 43.59 -45.93
C LYS A 147 -19.97 42.15 -46.37
N ASP A 148 -19.09 41.48 -45.66
CA ASP A 148 -18.82 40.05 -45.80
C ASP A 148 -19.98 39.26 -45.16
N VAL A 149 -20.66 38.43 -45.96
CA VAL A 149 -21.89 37.77 -45.54
C VAL A 149 -21.95 36.33 -46.03
N ILE A 150 -22.76 35.54 -45.35
CA ILE A 150 -23.39 34.34 -45.92
C ILE A 150 -24.90 34.60 -46.01
N THR A 151 -25.54 34.06 -47.03
CA THR A 151 -26.96 34.27 -47.28
C THR A 151 -27.72 32.98 -47.03
N MET A 152 -28.76 33.07 -46.21
CA MET A 152 -29.70 32.00 -45.96
C MET A 152 -30.98 32.28 -46.74
N LEU A 153 -31.41 31.35 -47.58
CA LEU A 153 -32.49 31.54 -48.53
C LEU A 153 -33.64 30.57 -48.27
N TYR A 154 -34.85 31.10 -48.25
CA TYR A 154 -36.08 30.35 -48.08
C TYR A 154 -37.00 30.56 -49.29
N PRO A 155 -37.31 29.50 -50.08
CA PRO A 155 -38.28 29.59 -51.16
C PRO A 155 -39.70 29.60 -50.60
N VAL A 156 -40.51 30.57 -51.04
CA VAL A 156 -41.92 30.65 -50.71
C VAL A 156 -42.71 30.11 -51.90
N SER A 157 -43.44 29.02 -51.66
CA SER A 157 -44.18 28.34 -52.72
C SER A 157 -45.69 28.56 -52.61
N SER A 158 -46.33 28.66 -53.77
CA SER A 158 -47.78 28.66 -53.96
C SER A 158 -48.38 27.27 -53.70
N TYR A 159 -49.72 27.20 -53.63
CA TYR A 159 -50.45 25.95 -53.39
C TYR A 159 -50.25 24.87 -54.48
N ASP A 160 -49.88 25.26 -55.70
CA ASP A 160 -49.53 24.37 -56.82
C ASP A 160 -48.03 23.98 -56.83
N GLY A 161 -47.24 24.46 -55.87
CA GLY A 161 -45.85 24.06 -55.65
C GLY A 161 -44.82 24.83 -56.47
N GLU A 162 -45.22 25.85 -57.23
CA GLU A 162 -44.31 26.81 -57.87
C GLU A 162 -43.76 27.81 -56.85
N ILE A 163 -42.62 28.44 -57.14
CA ILE A 163 -42.01 29.43 -56.24
C ILE A 163 -42.56 30.81 -56.60
N ASP A 164 -43.32 31.42 -55.69
CA ASP A 164 -43.87 32.77 -55.86
C ASP A 164 -42.79 33.83 -55.62
N LEU A 165 -41.97 33.64 -54.58
CA LEU A 165 -40.88 34.54 -54.21
C LEU A 165 -39.83 33.82 -53.35
N ILE A 166 -38.66 34.43 -53.19
CA ILE A 166 -37.57 33.91 -52.36
C ILE A 166 -37.17 34.97 -51.35
N LEU A 167 -37.23 34.61 -50.07
CA LEU A 167 -36.75 35.46 -48.99
C LEU A 167 -35.32 35.07 -48.63
N ALA A 168 -34.50 36.06 -48.28
CA ALA A 168 -33.12 35.85 -47.96
C ALA A 168 -32.67 36.72 -46.78
N ALA A 169 -31.86 36.14 -45.90
CA ALA A 169 -31.21 36.84 -44.79
C ALA A 169 -29.69 36.76 -44.96
N ASN A 170 -29.02 37.91 -44.95
CA ASN A 170 -27.57 37.99 -44.96
C ASN A 170 -27.06 38.04 -43.52
N LEU A 171 -26.34 37.02 -43.09
CA LEU A 171 -25.66 37.01 -41.78
C LEU A 171 -24.38 37.86 -41.85
N ASP A 172 -24.19 38.77 -40.90
CA ASP A 172 -22.98 39.60 -40.82
C ASP A 172 -21.79 38.77 -40.27
N LEU A 173 -20.77 38.52 -41.09
CA LEU A 173 -19.60 37.76 -40.65
C LEU A 173 -18.75 38.54 -39.63
N LYS A 174 -18.83 39.88 -39.57
CA LYS A 174 -18.16 40.64 -38.50
C LYS A 174 -18.84 40.42 -37.16
N TRP A 175 -20.18 40.33 -37.13
CA TRP A 175 -20.91 39.97 -35.92
C TRP A 175 -20.53 38.55 -35.47
N LEU A 176 -20.49 37.59 -36.39
CA LEU A 176 -20.12 36.21 -36.07
C LEU A 176 -18.68 36.09 -35.52
N ASN A 177 -17.74 36.84 -36.10
CA ASN A 177 -16.37 36.91 -35.57
C ASN A 177 -16.32 37.52 -34.17
N LYS A 178 -17.12 38.57 -33.90
CA LYS A 178 -17.20 39.20 -32.57
C LYS A 178 -17.77 38.21 -31.54
N ASP A 179 -18.79 37.45 -31.90
CA ASP A 179 -19.40 36.42 -31.03
C ASP A 179 -18.37 35.35 -30.63
N ILE A 180 -17.69 34.76 -31.61
CA ILE A 180 -16.70 33.70 -31.37
C ILE A 180 -15.44 34.22 -30.64
N SER A 181 -15.13 35.50 -30.79
CA SER A 181 -14.02 36.15 -30.09
C SER A 181 -14.29 36.36 -28.59
N GLN A 182 -15.54 36.27 -28.13
CA GLN A 182 -15.88 36.41 -26.70
C GLN A 182 -15.50 35.20 -25.85
N ALA A 183 -15.30 34.02 -26.45
CA ALA A 183 -14.91 32.84 -25.68
C ALA A 183 -13.60 33.10 -24.89
N LYS A 184 -13.44 32.64 -23.66
CA LYS A 184 -12.14 32.73 -22.97
C LYS A 184 -11.36 31.46 -23.24
N LEU A 185 -10.47 31.50 -24.23
CA LEU A 185 -9.65 30.35 -24.63
C LEU A 185 -8.15 30.61 -24.39
N PRO A 186 -7.36 29.56 -24.14
CA PRO A 186 -5.92 29.68 -23.98
C PRO A 186 -5.26 30.33 -25.20
N GLU A 187 -4.19 31.08 -24.95
CA GLU A 187 -3.46 31.82 -25.98
C GLU A 187 -2.95 30.88 -27.09
N GLY A 188 -3.10 31.31 -28.34
CA GLY A 188 -2.76 30.50 -29.52
C GLY A 188 -3.80 29.46 -29.94
N THR A 189 -4.88 29.25 -29.15
CA THR A 189 -6.03 28.43 -29.55
C THR A 189 -6.80 29.10 -30.67
N THR A 190 -7.15 28.33 -31.70
CA THR A 190 -7.89 28.84 -32.86
C THR A 190 -9.30 28.27 -32.89
N ILE A 191 -10.29 29.11 -33.16
CA ILE A 191 -11.61 28.67 -33.64
C ILE A 191 -11.71 29.10 -35.10
N ARG A 192 -12.24 28.24 -35.96
CA ARG A 192 -12.40 28.53 -37.38
C ARG A 192 -13.67 27.92 -37.94
N ILE A 193 -14.42 28.74 -38.67
CA ILE A 193 -15.59 28.34 -39.43
C ILE A 193 -15.24 28.48 -40.91
N ILE A 194 -15.49 27.44 -41.70
CA ILE A 194 -15.24 27.43 -43.14
C ILE A 194 -16.47 26.96 -43.91
N ASP A 195 -16.61 27.43 -45.15
CA ASP A 195 -17.58 26.89 -46.11
C ASP A 195 -17.03 25.66 -46.86
N ARG A 196 -17.85 25.09 -47.75
CA ARG A 196 -17.51 23.92 -48.57
C ARG A 196 -16.31 24.12 -49.51
N ASN A 197 -15.98 25.36 -49.84
CA ASN A 197 -14.85 25.70 -50.69
C ASN A 197 -13.57 25.94 -49.86
N GLY A 198 -13.61 25.68 -48.55
CA GLY A 198 -12.50 25.95 -47.63
C GLY A 198 -12.28 27.44 -47.39
N THR A 199 -13.26 28.29 -47.68
CA THR A 199 -13.21 29.74 -47.42
C THR A 199 -13.49 30.01 -45.97
N VAL A 200 -12.65 30.82 -45.33
CA VAL A 200 -12.84 31.18 -43.92
C VAL A 200 -13.99 32.16 -43.77
N LEU A 201 -15.04 31.74 -43.08
CA LEU A 201 -16.21 32.57 -42.72
C LEU A 201 -15.94 33.33 -41.42
N SER A 202 -15.30 32.67 -40.47
CA SER A 202 -14.90 33.27 -39.20
C SER A 202 -13.64 32.61 -38.68
N ARG A 203 -12.75 33.39 -38.05
CA ARG A 203 -11.58 32.86 -37.36
C ARG A 203 -11.19 33.71 -36.17
N ARG A 204 -10.80 33.03 -35.10
CA ARG A 204 -10.04 33.59 -34.00
C ARG A 204 -8.69 32.88 -33.88
N PRO A 205 -7.59 33.59 -33.57
CA PRO A 205 -7.46 35.04 -33.54
C PRO A 205 -7.36 35.64 -34.96
N ASP A 206 -7.26 36.97 -35.04
CA ASP A 206 -6.94 37.77 -36.24
C ASP A 206 -7.93 37.64 -37.43
N PRO A 207 -9.25 37.81 -37.25
CA PRO A 207 -10.24 37.58 -38.30
C PRO A 207 -9.94 38.32 -39.61
N ASP A 208 -9.50 39.58 -39.54
CA ASP A 208 -9.25 40.45 -40.71
C ASP A 208 -8.17 39.91 -41.67
N LYS A 209 -7.27 39.06 -41.18
CA LYS A 209 -6.20 38.46 -42.01
C LYS A 209 -6.72 37.30 -42.86
N TRP A 210 -7.76 36.61 -42.42
CA TRP A 210 -8.13 35.28 -42.90
C TRP A 210 -9.52 35.19 -43.54
N VAL A 211 -10.49 35.94 -43.02
CA VAL A 211 -11.88 35.89 -43.50
C VAL A 211 -11.95 36.22 -45.00
N GLY A 212 -12.74 35.45 -45.75
CA GLY A 212 -12.91 35.59 -47.20
C GLY A 212 -11.84 34.97 -48.08
N LYS A 213 -10.76 34.40 -47.50
CA LYS A 213 -9.73 33.67 -48.25
C LYS A 213 -9.99 32.16 -48.18
N SER A 214 -9.82 31.48 -49.31
CA SER A 214 -9.87 30.01 -49.37
C SER A 214 -8.50 29.41 -49.09
N PHE A 215 -8.51 28.34 -48.29
CA PHE A 215 -7.34 27.54 -47.95
C PHE A 215 -7.61 26.05 -48.19
N ALA A 216 -8.44 25.71 -49.18
CA ALA A 216 -8.78 24.33 -49.52
C ALA A 216 -7.54 23.45 -49.77
N ASP A 217 -6.42 24.05 -50.17
CA ASP A 217 -5.17 23.33 -50.39
C ASP A 217 -4.40 22.96 -49.12
N SER A 218 -4.74 23.56 -47.97
CA SER A 218 -4.09 23.30 -46.69
C SER A 218 -4.37 21.87 -46.21
N PRO A 219 -3.35 21.13 -45.71
CA PRO A 219 -3.51 19.77 -45.20
C PRO A 219 -4.64 19.61 -44.18
N VAL A 220 -4.77 20.55 -43.25
CA VAL A 220 -5.84 20.54 -42.22
C VAL A 220 -7.21 20.64 -42.85
N ILE A 221 -7.39 21.56 -43.80
CA ILE A 221 -8.69 21.84 -44.40
C ILE A 221 -9.12 20.72 -45.35
N LYS A 222 -8.18 20.09 -46.08
CA LYS A 222 -8.48 18.89 -46.88
C LYS A 222 -9.09 17.79 -46.04
N ILE A 223 -8.59 17.58 -44.82
CA ILE A 223 -9.12 16.56 -43.92
C ILE A 223 -10.50 16.98 -43.38
N VAL A 224 -10.64 18.23 -42.92
CA VAL A 224 -11.94 18.75 -42.42
C VAL A 224 -13.05 18.60 -43.47
N LEU A 225 -12.79 18.98 -44.72
CA LEU A 225 -13.77 18.89 -45.81
C LEU A 225 -14.11 17.43 -46.20
N LYS A 226 -13.17 16.49 -46.00
CA LYS A 226 -13.35 15.08 -46.38
C LYS A 226 -14.07 14.27 -45.29
N GLU A 227 -13.66 14.42 -44.04
CA GLU A 227 -14.10 13.55 -42.93
C GLU A 227 -15.35 14.09 -42.20
N LYS A 228 -15.67 15.37 -42.37
CA LYS A 228 -16.82 16.10 -41.78
C LYS A 228 -16.85 16.19 -40.25
N GLU A 229 -16.46 15.17 -39.52
CA GLU A 229 -16.31 15.18 -38.07
C GLU A 229 -15.08 14.34 -37.66
N GLY A 230 -14.26 14.86 -36.73
CA GLY A 230 -13.11 14.10 -36.25
C GLY A 230 -12.07 14.93 -35.49
N THR A 231 -10.94 14.30 -35.20
CA THR A 231 -9.79 14.94 -34.57
C THR A 231 -8.50 14.59 -35.30
N ILE A 232 -7.56 15.54 -35.37
CA ILE A 232 -6.26 15.39 -36.04
C ILE A 232 -5.17 15.84 -35.08
N GLU A 233 -4.12 15.03 -34.94
CA GLU A 233 -2.97 15.36 -34.11
C GLU A 233 -1.86 16.04 -34.91
N ALA A 234 -1.18 16.98 -34.25
CA ALA A 234 0.16 17.45 -34.61
C ALA A 234 0.35 17.92 -36.07
N ILE A 235 -0.67 18.57 -36.62
CA ILE A 235 -0.64 19.09 -38.00
C ILE A 235 -0.47 20.61 -37.99
N GLU A 236 0.27 21.12 -38.97
CA GLU A 236 0.50 22.56 -39.12
C GLU A 236 -0.76 23.25 -39.65
N GLY A 237 -1.18 24.30 -38.94
CA GLY A 237 -2.25 25.18 -39.40
C GLY A 237 -1.85 26.04 -40.58
N ILE A 238 -2.84 26.77 -41.13
CA ILE A 238 -2.63 27.81 -42.18
C ILE A 238 -1.74 28.98 -41.72
N ASP A 239 -1.46 29.07 -40.42
CA ASP A 239 -0.55 30.02 -39.78
C ASP A 239 0.77 29.39 -39.34
N ASN A 240 1.10 28.19 -39.83
CA ASN A 240 2.34 27.43 -39.56
C ASN A 240 2.55 27.04 -38.09
N VAL A 241 1.49 27.04 -37.28
CA VAL A 241 1.57 26.56 -35.89
C VAL A 241 1.00 25.14 -35.81
N LYS A 242 1.78 24.22 -35.20
CA LYS A 242 1.36 22.83 -34.94
C LYS A 242 0.30 22.79 -33.85
N ARG A 243 -0.88 22.27 -34.21
CA ARG A 243 -2.00 22.14 -33.30
C ARG A 243 -2.62 20.75 -33.39
N LEU A 244 -3.27 20.39 -32.31
CA LEU A 244 -4.29 19.36 -32.29
C LEU A 244 -5.59 20.02 -32.73
N TYR A 245 -6.23 19.47 -33.76
CA TYR A 245 -7.51 19.99 -34.26
C TYR A 245 -8.64 19.02 -33.93
N ALA A 246 -9.77 19.56 -33.54
CA ALA A 246 -11.06 18.89 -33.63
C ALA A 246 -11.93 19.64 -34.63
N PHE A 247 -12.85 18.95 -35.31
CA PHE A 247 -13.76 19.57 -36.25
C PHE A 247 -15.08 18.82 -36.35
N THR A 248 -16.13 19.55 -36.72
CA THR A 248 -17.47 19.01 -36.96
C THR A 248 -18.20 19.84 -38.02
N SER A 249 -19.09 19.22 -38.78
CA SER A 249 -19.97 19.89 -39.74
C SER A 249 -21.30 20.27 -39.08
N LEU A 250 -21.99 21.26 -39.65
CA LEU A 250 -23.36 21.58 -39.25
C LEU A 250 -24.34 20.43 -39.59
N LYS A 251 -25.52 20.45 -38.97
CA LYS A 251 -26.59 19.46 -39.18
C LYS A 251 -27.30 19.74 -40.52
N ASN A 252 -28.21 18.84 -40.92
CA ASN A 252 -29.10 19.02 -42.07
C ASN A 252 -28.40 19.24 -43.44
N ASN A 253 -27.25 18.59 -43.66
CA ASN A 253 -26.44 18.71 -44.90
C ASN A 253 -25.99 20.13 -45.23
N ILE A 254 -25.85 21.00 -44.22
CA ILE A 254 -25.24 22.32 -44.41
C ILE A 254 -23.73 22.14 -44.48
N GLU A 255 -23.13 22.51 -45.62
CA GLU A 255 -21.69 22.33 -45.89
C GLU A 255 -20.83 23.43 -45.25
N ILE A 256 -21.06 23.71 -43.97
CA ILE A 256 -20.26 24.59 -43.12
C ILE A 256 -19.59 23.75 -42.05
N TYR A 257 -18.32 24.01 -41.79
CA TYR A 257 -17.49 23.23 -40.88
C TYR A 257 -16.89 24.12 -39.81
N VAL A 258 -16.94 23.66 -38.57
CA VAL A 258 -16.31 24.28 -37.41
C VAL A 258 -15.08 23.48 -37.05
N SER A 259 -13.97 24.15 -36.79
CA SER A 259 -12.74 23.53 -36.29
C SER A 259 -12.13 24.32 -35.15
N VAL A 260 -11.61 23.60 -34.15
CA VAL A 260 -10.93 24.15 -32.98
C VAL A 260 -9.54 23.56 -32.96
N GLY A 261 -8.52 24.42 -32.89
CA GLY A 261 -7.11 24.02 -32.86
C GLY A 261 -6.45 24.45 -31.56
N ILE A 262 -5.93 23.51 -30.77
CA ILE A 262 -5.18 23.76 -29.54
C ILE A 262 -3.68 23.60 -29.80
N PRO A 263 -2.81 24.58 -29.45
CA PRO A 263 -1.37 24.46 -29.61
C PRO A 263 -0.81 23.25 -28.87
N GLN A 264 -0.05 22.43 -29.58
CA GLN A 264 0.56 21.22 -29.01
C GLN A 264 1.49 21.54 -27.82
N LYS A 265 2.19 22.69 -27.89
CA LYS A 265 3.04 23.17 -26.80
C LYS A 265 2.26 23.36 -25.50
N LEU A 266 1.04 23.91 -25.57
CA LEU A 266 0.20 24.20 -24.41
C LEU A 266 -0.26 22.90 -23.70
N VAL A 267 -0.52 21.84 -24.48
CA VAL A 267 -0.88 20.51 -23.94
C VAL A 267 0.30 19.88 -23.20
N TYR A 268 1.54 20.10 -23.66
CA TYR A 268 2.73 19.41 -23.14
C TYR A 268 3.58 20.20 -22.16
N GLU A 269 3.41 21.52 -22.07
CA GLU A 269 4.26 22.38 -21.25
C GLU A 269 4.24 22.00 -19.76
N LYS A 270 3.07 21.62 -19.26
CA LYS A 270 2.90 21.20 -17.86
C LYS A 270 3.60 19.87 -17.56
N ILE A 271 3.49 18.88 -18.46
CA ILE A 271 4.16 17.57 -18.33
C ILE A 271 5.68 17.73 -18.44
N ASN A 272 6.15 18.46 -19.46
CA ASN A 272 7.60 18.65 -19.68
C ASN A 272 8.27 19.33 -18.49
N THR A 273 7.56 20.24 -17.84
CA THR A 273 8.02 20.89 -16.62
C THR A 273 8.12 19.88 -15.47
N TYR A 274 7.10 19.04 -15.27
CA TYR A 274 7.12 17.98 -14.26
C TYR A 274 8.24 16.95 -14.49
N LEU A 275 8.45 16.52 -15.75
CA LEU A 275 9.53 15.61 -16.13
C LEU A 275 10.90 16.21 -15.77
N LYS A 276 11.13 17.50 -16.08
CA LYS A 276 12.38 18.19 -15.73
C LYS A 276 12.63 18.20 -14.22
N TYR A 277 11.62 18.53 -13.41
CA TYR A 277 11.77 18.52 -11.95
C TYR A 277 11.99 17.11 -11.41
N SER A 278 11.28 16.12 -11.94
CA SER A 278 11.43 14.71 -11.52
C SER A 278 12.84 14.19 -11.81
N LEU A 279 13.38 14.48 -13.00
CA LEU A 279 14.76 14.11 -13.36
C LEU A 279 15.79 14.85 -12.49
N LEU A 280 15.55 16.11 -12.15
CA LEU A 280 16.44 16.89 -11.28
C LEU A 280 16.47 16.35 -9.85
N ILE A 281 15.31 15.96 -9.31
CA ILE A 281 15.20 15.33 -7.99
C ILE A 281 15.94 13.99 -7.96
N ILE A 282 15.77 13.14 -8.97
CA ILE A 282 16.51 11.87 -9.08
C ILE A 282 18.00 12.13 -9.15
N PHE A 283 18.43 13.09 -9.95
CA PHE A 283 19.84 13.45 -10.05
C PHE A 283 20.41 13.88 -8.70
N LEU A 284 19.66 14.67 -7.92
CA LEU A 284 20.06 15.10 -6.58
C LEU A 284 20.14 13.91 -5.61
N ILE A 285 19.11 13.04 -5.58
CA ILE A 285 19.08 11.84 -4.74
C ILE A 285 20.24 10.91 -5.10
N ALA A 286 20.47 10.68 -6.38
CA ALA A 286 21.58 9.86 -6.88
C ALA A 286 22.93 10.46 -6.46
N SER A 287 23.11 11.77 -6.57
CA SER A 287 24.33 12.46 -6.15
C SER A 287 24.59 12.32 -4.65
N ILE A 288 23.55 12.49 -3.82
CA ILE A 288 23.62 12.29 -2.37
C ILE A 288 23.93 10.83 -2.04
N ALA A 289 23.28 9.87 -2.69
CA ALA A 289 23.50 8.44 -2.47
C ALA A 289 24.92 8.02 -2.87
N ILE A 290 25.45 8.51 -4.00
CA ILE A 290 26.83 8.28 -4.42
C ILE A 290 27.81 8.88 -3.40
N PHE A 291 27.58 10.12 -2.98
CA PHE A 291 28.44 10.79 -2.00
C PHE A 291 28.43 10.06 -0.64
N GLY A 292 27.25 9.69 -0.14
CA GLY A 292 27.09 8.91 1.09
C GLY A 292 27.75 7.54 0.99
N ALA A 293 27.55 6.81 -0.10
CA ALA A 293 28.20 5.51 -0.33
C ALA A 293 29.73 5.64 -0.42
N MET A 294 30.24 6.72 -1.03
CA MET A 294 31.68 7.00 -1.05
C MET A 294 32.24 7.27 0.35
N LEU A 295 31.52 8.04 1.17
CA LEU A 295 31.89 8.32 2.56
C LEU A 295 31.90 7.05 3.41
N VAL A 296 30.80 6.29 3.39
CA VAL A 296 30.67 5.03 4.14
C VAL A 296 31.71 4.01 3.70
N SER A 297 31.89 3.80 2.38
CA SER A 297 32.94 2.91 1.87
C SER A 297 34.34 3.35 2.30
N HIS A 298 34.60 4.65 2.38
CA HIS A 298 35.89 5.15 2.82
C HIS A 298 36.17 4.82 4.29
N PHE A 299 35.25 5.13 5.19
CA PHE A 299 35.45 4.95 6.62
C PHE A 299 35.28 3.50 7.08
N SER A 300 34.32 2.76 6.53
CA SER A 300 34.01 1.39 6.96
C SER A 300 34.87 0.31 6.30
N ILE A 301 35.48 0.59 5.14
CA ILE A 301 36.22 -0.45 4.38
C ILE A 301 37.64 -0.01 4.02
N VAL A 302 37.85 1.20 3.49
CA VAL A 302 39.17 1.61 3.01
C VAL A 302 40.15 1.89 4.15
N VAL A 303 39.72 2.62 5.17
CA VAL A 303 40.57 2.94 6.35
C VAL A 303 41.02 1.68 7.10
N PRO A 304 40.15 0.70 7.42
CA PRO A 304 40.53 -0.48 8.19
C PRO A 304 41.48 -1.39 7.40
N ILE A 305 41.20 -1.61 6.11
CA ILE A 305 42.09 -2.37 5.21
C ILE A 305 43.47 -1.73 5.13
N LYS A 306 43.56 -0.39 5.04
CA LYS A 306 44.87 0.29 5.01
C LYS A 306 45.66 0.08 6.30
N LYS A 307 45.00 0.09 7.46
CA LYS A 307 45.66 -0.18 8.75
C LYS A 307 46.19 -1.61 8.83
N LEU A 308 45.38 -2.59 8.41
CA LEU A 308 45.79 -4.00 8.35
C LEU A 308 46.96 -4.22 7.38
N ILE A 309 46.92 -3.63 6.18
CA ILE A 309 48.03 -3.70 5.22
C ILE A 309 49.30 -3.10 5.81
N LYS A 310 49.20 -1.99 6.55
CA LYS A 310 50.35 -1.38 7.21
C LYS A 310 50.94 -2.31 8.28
N ALA A 311 50.11 -2.84 9.18
CA ALA A 311 50.55 -3.77 10.23
C ALA A 311 51.20 -5.05 9.64
N ALA A 312 50.62 -5.61 8.57
CA ALA A 312 51.20 -6.76 7.87
C ALA A 312 52.56 -6.44 7.23
N LYS A 313 52.73 -5.23 6.68
CA LYS A 313 54.01 -4.80 6.11
C LYS A 313 55.07 -4.57 7.19
N ASP A 314 54.69 -4.01 8.32
CA ASP A 314 55.58 -3.78 9.46
C ASP A 314 56.06 -5.11 10.06
N LEU A 315 55.15 -6.11 10.18
CA LEU A 315 55.51 -7.48 10.57
C LEU A 315 56.48 -8.13 9.56
N GLY A 316 56.22 -7.97 8.26
CA GLY A 316 57.10 -8.48 7.20
C GLY A 316 58.52 -7.87 7.22
N ASN A 317 58.71 -6.72 7.87
CA ASN A 317 60.01 -6.08 8.06
C ASN A 317 60.69 -6.46 9.39
N GLY A 318 60.13 -7.40 10.16
CA GLY A 318 60.71 -7.91 11.41
C GLY A 318 60.22 -7.25 12.70
N ASP A 319 59.23 -6.35 12.65
CA ASP A 319 58.63 -5.77 13.85
C ASP A 319 57.51 -6.68 14.41
N LEU A 320 57.89 -7.60 15.29
CA LEU A 320 56.97 -8.53 15.97
C LEU A 320 56.03 -7.84 16.97
N LYS A 321 56.30 -6.58 17.35
CA LYS A 321 55.50 -5.82 18.32
C LYS A 321 54.39 -5.00 17.66
N THR A 322 54.33 -4.98 16.32
CA THR A 322 53.26 -4.29 15.60
C THR A 322 51.90 -4.91 15.91
N ARG A 323 50.86 -4.09 15.97
CA ARG A 323 49.47 -4.52 16.21
C ARG A 323 48.53 -3.73 15.31
N ALA A 324 47.51 -4.40 14.78
CA ALA A 324 46.55 -3.80 13.85
C ALA A 324 45.59 -2.82 14.54
N ASN A 325 45.25 -3.05 15.82
CA ASN A 325 44.48 -2.16 16.70
C ASN A 325 43.21 -1.56 16.02
N LEU A 326 42.26 -2.42 15.67
CA LEU A 326 40.95 -2.06 15.13
C LEU A 326 39.84 -2.34 16.16
N ALA A 327 39.57 -1.38 17.04
CA ALA A 327 38.47 -1.47 18.00
C ALA A 327 37.11 -1.18 17.32
N ASN A 328 36.11 -2.04 17.57
CA ASN A 328 34.69 -1.85 17.22
C ASN A 328 34.36 -1.69 15.71
N GLN A 329 34.95 -2.51 14.83
CA GLN A 329 34.63 -2.49 13.39
C GLN A 329 34.25 -3.86 12.81
N GLY A 330 33.28 -4.53 13.45
CA GLY A 330 32.68 -5.77 12.94
C GLY A 330 33.70 -6.85 12.59
N GLU A 331 33.54 -7.50 11.43
CA GLU A 331 34.41 -8.58 10.92
C GLU A 331 35.89 -8.17 10.79
N PHE A 332 36.20 -6.90 10.55
CA PHE A 332 37.59 -6.43 10.51
C PHE A 332 38.25 -6.42 11.89
N SER A 333 37.47 -6.37 12.97
CA SER A 333 37.97 -6.49 14.34
C SER A 333 38.36 -7.94 14.65
N GLU A 334 37.56 -8.92 14.19
CA GLU A 334 37.93 -10.33 14.30
C GLU A 334 39.23 -10.64 13.54
N LEU A 335 39.37 -10.11 12.31
CA LEU A 335 40.58 -10.28 11.53
C LEU A 335 41.79 -9.59 12.16
N ALA A 336 41.61 -8.40 12.75
CA ALA A 336 42.66 -7.72 13.49
C ALA A 336 43.10 -8.51 14.73
N ASN A 337 42.15 -9.07 15.49
CA ASN A 337 42.44 -9.88 16.68
C ASN A 337 43.17 -11.17 16.31
N ALA A 338 42.79 -11.83 15.20
CA ALA A 338 43.50 -12.99 14.68
C ALA A 338 44.94 -12.65 14.25
N PHE A 339 45.13 -11.50 13.58
CA PHE A 339 46.46 -11.01 13.22
C PHE A 339 47.31 -10.70 14.46
N ASP A 340 46.74 -10.01 15.45
CA ASP A 340 47.44 -9.63 16.68
C ASP A 340 47.82 -10.88 17.51
N SER A 341 46.97 -11.91 17.54
CA SER A 341 47.27 -13.20 18.16
C SER A 341 48.40 -13.95 17.46
N MET A 342 48.49 -13.84 16.13
CA MET A 342 49.60 -14.41 15.36
C MET A 342 50.92 -13.70 15.70
N CYS A 343 50.93 -12.36 15.78
CA CYS A 343 52.10 -11.60 16.19
C CYS A 343 52.57 -12.00 17.59
N GLU A 344 51.64 -12.16 18.55
CA GLU A 344 51.95 -12.60 19.91
C GLU A 344 52.52 -14.03 19.95
N SER A 345 51.96 -14.96 19.15
CA SER A 345 52.48 -16.32 19.07
C SER A 345 53.88 -16.39 18.44
N LEU A 346 54.22 -15.50 17.51
CA LEU A 346 55.55 -15.42 16.90
C LEU A 346 56.57 -14.84 17.87
N GLU A 347 56.22 -13.76 18.59
CA GLU A 347 57.04 -13.17 19.66
C GLU A 347 57.39 -14.23 20.72
N LYS A 348 56.40 -15.00 21.18
CA LYS A 348 56.61 -16.08 22.14
C LYS A 348 57.55 -17.19 21.64
N LYS A 349 57.48 -17.54 20.36
CA LYS A 349 58.37 -18.56 19.77
C LYS A 349 59.82 -18.10 19.65
N GLU A 350 60.04 -16.82 19.36
CA GLU A 350 61.37 -16.22 19.31
C GLU A 350 62.01 -16.25 20.71
N ASP A 351 61.23 -15.88 21.74
CA ASP A 351 61.65 -15.93 23.14
C ASP A 351 61.94 -17.36 23.63
N GLU A 352 61.08 -18.33 23.31
CA GLU A 352 61.28 -19.75 23.64
C GLU A 352 62.57 -20.30 23.00
N ARG A 353 62.86 -19.93 21.75
CA ARG A 353 64.10 -20.34 21.07
C ARG A 353 65.34 -19.78 21.78
N SER A 354 65.31 -18.51 22.16
CA SER A 354 66.44 -17.89 22.88
C SER A 354 66.67 -18.55 24.26
N GLN A 355 65.60 -18.93 24.96
CA GLN A 355 65.70 -19.65 26.23
C GLN A 355 66.30 -21.06 26.08
N ILE A 356 65.95 -21.79 25.02
CA ILE A 356 66.50 -23.11 24.73
C ILE A 356 68.02 -23.03 24.42
N GLU A 357 68.44 -22.05 23.63
CA GLU A 357 69.86 -21.84 23.32
C GLU A 357 70.68 -21.55 24.61
N GLN A 358 70.18 -20.68 25.49
CA GLN A 358 70.83 -20.43 26.80
C GLN A 358 70.84 -21.66 27.71
N MET A 359 69.79 -22.49 27.67
CA MET A 359 69.72 -23.72 28.47
C MET A 359 70.78 -24.74 28.01
N LEU A 360 70.99 -24.90 26.70
CA LEU A 360 71.99 -25.81 26.14
C LEU A 360 73.42 -25.41 26.50
N GLU A 361 73.77 -24.12 26.40
CA GLU A 361 75.10 -23.62 26.81
C GLU A 361 75.36 -23.86 28.30
N LYS A 362 74.40 -23.52 29.17
CA LYS A 362 74.52 -23.75 30.62
C LYS A 362 74.63 -25.24 30.95
N THR A 363 73.87 -26.09 30.26
CA THR A 363 73.92 -27.54 30.47
C THR A 363 75.29 -28.08 30.11
N PHE A 364 75.83 -27.72 28.93
CA PHE A 364 77.16 -28.16 28.48
C PHE A 364 78.27 -27.75 29.47
N ALA A 365 78.23 -26.54 30.03
CA ALA A 365 79.19 -26.07 31.03
C ALA A 365 79.05 -26.75 32.41
N SER A 366 77.83 -27.09 32.83
CA SER A 366 77.53 -27.59 34.19
C SER A 366 77.84 -29.08 34.42
N LEU A 367 78.12 -29.86 33.37
CA LEU A 367 78.36 -31.31 33.51
C LEU A 367 79.69 -31.59 34.23
N ASP A 368 79.67 -32.58 35.13
CA ASP A 368 80.84 -32.95 35.94
C ASP A 368 81.85 -33.83 35.20
N GLU A 369 81.43 -34.50 34.13
CA GLU A 369 82.30 -35.29 33.25
C GLU A 369 82.97 -34.41 32.21
N VAL A 370 84.18 -34.76 31.80
CA VAL A 370 84.84 -34.05 30.72
C VAL A 370 84.22 -34.45 29.39
N ILE A 371 83.64 -33.49 28.68
CA ILE A 371 83.22 -33.68 27.29
C ILE A 371 84.27 -33.05 26.39
N LEU A 372 84.84 -33.87 25.50
CA LEU A 372 85.78 -33.47 24.47
C LEU A 372 85.15 -33.68 23.10
N ILE A 373 85.04 -32.62 22.32
CA ILE A 373 84.68 -32.68 20.90
C ILE A 373 85.96 -32.59 20.11
N THR A 374 86.26 -33.61 19.31
CA THR A 374 87.52 -33.70 18.57
C THR A 374 87.29 -33.90 17.08
N GLU A 375 88.26 -33.47 16.29
CA GLU A 375 88.33 -33.79 14.86
C GLU A 375 88.67 -35.28 14.67
N PRO A 376 87.94 -36.01 13.80
CA PRO A 376 88.09 -37.47 13.68
C PRO A 376 89.47 -37.97 13.26
N ILE A 377 90.22 -37.22 12.44
CA ILE A 377 91.49 -37.69 11.87
C ILE A 377 92.65 -37.35 12.79
N THR A 378 92.77 -36.07 13.13
CA THR A 378 93.91 -35.58 13.90
C THR A 378 93.72 -35.71 15.40
N ARG A 379 92.52 -36.07 15.90
CA ARG A 379 92.15 -36.08 17.33
C ARG A 379 92.49 -34.75 18.03
N MET A 380 92.33 -33.65 17.30
CA MET A 380 92.47 -32.28 17.77
C MET A 380 91.19 -31.83 18.47
N ILE A 381 91.31 -31.21 19.64
CA ILE A 381 90.18 -30.76 20.45
C ILE A 381 89.57 -29.51 19.80
N ILE A 382 88.34 -29.63 19.30
CA ILE A 382 87.54 -28.55 18.71
C ILE A 382 86.80 -27.79 19.80
N ASP A 383 86.20 -28.51 20.75
CA ASP A 383 85.54 -27.91 21.90
C ASP A 383 85.61 -28.82 23.15
N CYS A 384 85.46 -28.24 24.33
CA CYS A 384 85.33 -28.98 25.58
C CYS A 384 84.54 -28.21 26.64
N ASN A 385 84.00 -28.92 27.64
CA ASN A 385 83.35 -28.28 28.78
C ASN A 385 84.35 -27.95 29.91
N GLU A 386 83.93 -27.15 30.89
CA GLU A 386 84.79 -26.66 31.97
C GLU A 386 85.34 -27.78 32.88
N ALA A 387 84.75 -28.97 32.86
CA ALA A 387 85.21 -30.12 33.64
C ALA A 387 86.64 -30.58 33.29
N ILE A 388 87.16 -30.24 32.10
CA ILE A 388 88.56 -30.53 31.72
C ILE A 388 89.57 -29.93 32.72
N ASP A 389 89.25 -28.77 33.30
CA ASP A 389 90.08 -28.11 34.31
C ASP A 389 90.06 -28.88 35.62
N ARG A 390 88.87 -29.29 36.08
CA ARG A 390 88.72 -30.05 37.33
C ARG A 390 89.34 -31.44 37.27
N ILE A 391 89.14 -32.18 36.17
CA ILE A 391 89.58 -33.57 36.04
C ILE A 391 91.01 -33.65 35.50
N PHE A 392 91.34 -32.99 34.40
CA PHE A 392 92.69 -33.11 33.83
C PHE A 392 93.66 -32.02 34.31
N GLY A 393 93.17 -30.92 34.90
CA GLY A 393 94.00 -29.81 35.38
C GLY A 393 94.38 -28.79 34.29
N TYR A 394 93.80 -28.88 33.10
CA TYR A 394 94.04 -27.95 32.00
C TYR A 394 92.84 -27.04 31.78
N THR A 395 93.05 -25.76 31.55
CA THR A 395 91.92 -24.86 31.23
C THR A 395 91.44 -25.07 29.80
N LYS A 396 90.16 -24.76 29.53
CA LYS A 396 89.58 -24.87 28.18
C LYS A 396 90.44 -24.18 27.12
N GLN A 397 90.90 -22.96 27.36
CA GLN A 397 91.76 -22.23 26.41
C GLN A 397 93.12 -22.90 26.17
N GLU A 398 93.66 -23.63 27.14
CA GLU A 398 94.93 -24.34 26.98
C GLU A 398 94.84 -25.58 26.08
N VAL A 399 93.64 -26.15 25.90
CA VAL A 399 93.46 -27.44 25.22
C VAL A 399 92.83 -27.34 23.84
N ILE A 400 92.03 -26.30 23.58
CA ILE A 400 91.39 -26.08 22.27
C ILE A 400 92.48 -25.92 21.19
N GLY A 401 92.32 -26.64 20.08
CA GLY A 401 93.28 -26.67 18.98
C GLY A 401 94.51 -27.56 19.23
N LYS A 402 94.61 -28.24 20.38
CA LYS A 402 95.69 -29.21 20.65
C LYS A 402 95.25 -30.64 20.37
N ASN A 403 96.21 -31.48 20.00
CA ASN A 403 96.04 -32.91 19.87
C ASN A 403 95.92 -33.57 21.25
N THR A 404 95.06 -34.59 21.40
CA THR A 404 94.80 -35.25 22.69
C THR A 404 95.98 -36.03 23.29
N SER A 405 97.10 -36.23 22.59
CA SER A 405 98.25 -37.02 23.05
C SER A 405 98.80 -36.63 24.42
N PHE A 406 98.72 -35.36 24.82
CA PHE A 406 99.20 -34.91 26.13
C PHE A 406 98.36 -35.43 27.31
N LEU A 407 97.12 -35.86 27.07
CA LEU A 407 96.23 -36.45 28.07
C LEU A 407 96.57 -37.93 28.34
N HIS A 408 97.43 -38.54 27.54
CA HIS A 408 97.85 -39.94 27.65
C HIS A 408 99.18 -40.07 28.38
N VAL A 409 99.43 -41.25 28.97
CA VAL A 409 100.65 -41.54 29.73
C VAL A 409 101.91 -41.31 28.89
N ASP A 410 101.95 -41.93 27.71
CA ASP A 410 103.00 -41.78 26.71
C ASP A 410 102.45 -41.91 25.27
N GLN A 411 103.35 -41.86 24.28
CA GLN A 411 102.98 -41.92 22.86
C GLN A 411 102.44 -43.29 22.44
N ASN A 412 102.96 -44.39 22.99
CA ASN A 412 102.46 -45.74 22.69
C ASN A 412 101.04 -45.90 23.21
N HIS A 413 100.78 -45.39 24.42
CA HIS A 413 99.47 -45.37 25.06
C HIS A 413 98.45 -44.52 24.27
N TYR A 414 98.86 -43.40 23.67
CA TYR A 414 98.01 -42.60 22.77
C TYR A 414 97.67 -43.33 21.45
N GLU A 415 98.62 -44.10 20.90
CA GLU A 415 98.40 -44.89 19.68
C GLU A 415 97.51 -46.11 19.94
N GLU A 416 97.68 -46.77 21.09
CA GLU A 416 96.83 -47.87 21.55
C GLU A 416 95.38 -47.41 21.76
N PHE A 417 95.18 -46.30 22.47
CA PHE A 417 93.88 -45.65 22.61
C PHE A 417 93.25 -45.34 21.24
N GLY A 418 94.03 -44.83 20.30
CA GLY A 418 93.56 -44.52 18.94
C GLY A 418 93.09 -45.76 18.19
N LYS A 419 93.85 -46.86 18.25
CA LYS A 419 93.50 -48.12 17.60
C LYS A 419 92.20 -48.70 18.17
N GLU A 420 92.05 -48.71 19.50
CA GLU A 420 90.83 -49.16 20.14
C GLU A 420 89.63 -48.27 19.82
N LEU A 421 89.82 -46.94 19.84
CA LEU A 421 88.80 -45.96 19.52
C LEU A 421 88.24 -46.16 18.10
N PHE A 422 89.10 -46.15 17.08
CA PHE A 422 88.66 -46.24 15.69
C PHE A 422 88.18 -47.64 15.30
N SER A 423 88.85 -48.71 15.77
CA SER A 423 88.39 -50.08 15.51
C SER A 423 86.98 -50.33 16.06
N SER A 424 86.64 -49.66 17.16
CA SER A 424 85.35 -49.84 17.83
C SER A 424 84.24 -48.99 17.21
N LEU A 425 84.53 -47.73 16.85
CA LEU A 425 83.59 -46.86 16.11
C LEU A 425 83.19 -47.48 14.76
N ASP A 426 84.09 -48.21 14.11
CA ASP A 426 83.81 -48.90 12.84
C ASP A 426 82.95 -50.17 13.00
N LYS A 427 82.86 -50.74 14.22
CA LYS A 427 82.17 -52.01 14.49
C LYS A 427 80.80 -51.85 15.16
N LYS A 428 80.56 -50.84 16.01
CA LYS A 428 79.23 -50.40 16.57
C LYS A 428 79.31 -48.94 17.08
N GLY A 429 78.21 -48.17 16.93
CA GLY A 429 78.19 -46.69 17.04
C GLY A 429 78.29 -46.02 18.43
N ILE A 430 78.36 -46.74 19.55
CA ILE A 430 78.71 -46.18 20.88
C ILE A 430 79.65 -47.17 21.56
N PHE A 431 80.80 -46.70 22.03
CA PHE A 431 81.81 -47.56 22.66
C PHE A 431 82.16 -47.10 24.07
N TYR A 432 82.31 -48.07 24.97
CA TYR A 432 82.65 -47.91 26.37
C TYR A 432 83.95 -48.65 26.64
N PHE A 433 84.94 -47.95 27.14
CA PHE A 433 86.19 -48.58 27.52
C PHE A 433 86.86 -47.81 28.66
N ASN A 434 87.64 -48.54 29.45
CA ASN A 434 88.41 -47.97 30.54
C ASN A 434 89.85 -47.82 30.09
N PHE A 435 90.43 -46.68 30.41
CA PHE A 435 91.80 -46.36 30.08
C PHE A 435 92.46 -45.60 31.23
N GLU A 436 93.79 -45.57 31.25
CA GLU A 436 94.52 -44.84 32.29
C GLU A 436 94.95 -43.47 31.76
N MET A 437 94.36 -42.41 32.28
CA MET A 437 94.61 -41.08 31.75
C MET A 437 95.53 -40.27 32.65
N LYS A 438 96.28 -39.33 32.04
CA LYS A 438 97.31 -38.53 32.71
C LYS A 438 96.83 -37.10 32.90
N ARG A 439 96.83 -36.62 34.14
CA ARG A 439 96.55 -35.22 34.49
C ARG A 439 97.77 -34.33 34.22
N LYS A 440 97.56 -33.01 34.17
CA LYS A 440 98.62 -31.99 34.00
C LYS A 440 99.76 -32.11 35.03
N ASN A 441 99.44 -32.53 36.25
CA ASN A 441 100.42 -32.73 37.33
C ASN A 441 101.19 -34.06 37.25
N GLY A 442 100.93 -34.89 36.23
CA GLY A 442 101.57 -36.18 36.00
C GLY A 442 100.90 -37.38 36.67
N THR A 443 99.85 -37.20 37.48
CA THR A 443 99.12 -38.32 38.10
C THR A 443 98.32 -39.11 37.07
N ILE A 444 98.32 -40.44 37.22
CA ILE A 444 97.56 -41.37 36.39
C ILE A 444 96.31 -41.79 37.16
N PHE A 445 95.16 -41.82 36.49
CA PHE A 445 93.89 -42.24 37.09
C PHE A 445 93.10 -43.14 36.13
N PRO A 446 92.29 -44.08 36.67
CA PRO A 446 91.42 -44.88 35.84
C PRO A 446 90.24 -44.03 35.38
N SER A 447 90.07 -43.91 34.06
CA SER A 447 88.93 -43.24 33.46
C SER A 447 88.10 -44.20 32.64
N GLU A 448 86.79 -43.97 32.67
CA GLU A 448 85.84 -44.56 31.73
C GLU A 448 85.59 -43.55 30.61
N HIS A 449 85.67 -44.03 29.38
CA HIS A 449 85.44 -43.25 28.18
C HIS A 449 84.17 -43.77 27.49
N VAL A 450 83.26 -42.84 27.21
CA VAL A 450 82.11 -43.08 26.34
C VAL A 450 82.31 -42.24 25.10
N VAL A 451 82.40 -42.88 23.94
CA VAL A 451 82.68 -42.15 22.69
C VAL A 451 81.58 -42.40 21.67
N THR A 452 81.11 -41.31 21.07
CA THR A 452 80.13 -41.30 19.98
C THR A 452 80.64 -40.44 18.83
N GLU A 453 80.20 -40.75 17.61
CA GLU A 453 80.43 -39.93 16.44
C GLU A 453 79.22 -39.01 16.18
N ILE A 454 79.49 -37.81 15.70
CA ILE A 454 78.51 -36.95 15.04
C ILE A 454 78.81 -37.01 13.55
N ILE A 455 77.88 -37.58 12.79
CA ILE A 455 77.94 -37.65 11.33
C ILE A 455 77.23 -36.44 10.70
N ASP A 456 77.72 -36.00 9.55
CA ASP A 456 77.01 -35.02 8.72
C ASP A 456 75.91 -35.69 7.87
N GLU A 457 75.14 -34.89 7.13
CA GLU A 457 74.06 -35.38 6.23
C GLU A 457 74.57 -36.33 5.13
N SER A 458 75.89 -36.32 4.83
CA SER A 458 76.54 -37.20 3.87
C SER A 458 77.09 -38.49 4.49
N LYS A 459 76.77 -38.78 5.77
CA LYS A 459 77.26 -39.90 6.57
C LYS A 459 78.78 -39.91 6.81
N ASN A 460 79.46 -38.78 6.63
CA ASN A 460 80.85 -38.65 7.01
C ASN A 460 80.95 -38.27 8.49
N ARG A 461 81.93 -38.83 9.20
CA ARG A 461 82.25 -38.41 10.57
C ARG A 461 82.68 -36.95 10.56
N LYS A 462 81.85 -36.08 11.16
CA LYS A 462 82.15 -34.66 11.28
C LYS A 462 82.95 -34.40 12.55
N TRP A 463 82.49 -34.92 13.69
CA TRP A 463 83.14 -34.77 14.99
C TRP A 463 83.06 -36.05 15.81
N ILE A 464 83.99 -36.23 16.75
CA ILE A 464 83.94 -37.28 17.76
C ILE A 464 83.71 -36.63 19.12
N VAL A 465 82.63 -37.02 19.80
CA VAL A 465 82.33 -36.57 21.16
C VAL A 465 82.73 -37.66 22.13
N SER A 466 83.73 -37.37 22.96
CA SER A 466 84.23 -38.26 24.00
C SER A 466 83.84 -37.71 25.37
N VAL A 467 83.15 -38.52 26.15
CA VAL A 467 82.86 -38.22 27.56
C VAL A 467 83.82 -39.03 28.42
N VAL A 468 84.60 -38.34 29.25
CA VAL A 468 85.64 -38.93 30.11
C VAL A 468 85.25 -38.74 31.56
N ARG A 469 85.07 -39.86 32.26
CA ARG A 469 84.72 -39.92 33.67
C ARG A 469 85.85 -40.55 34.47
N ASP A 470 86.26 -39.93 35.57
CA ASP A 470 87.12 -40.57 36.57
C ASP A 470 86.31 -41.60 37.38
N ILE A 471 86.67 -42.89 37.30
CA ILE A 471 85.91 -43.98 37.94
C ILE A 471 86.52 -44.45 39.27
N SER A 472 87.37 -43.64 39.88
CA SER A 472 87.99 -43.96 41.17
C SER A 472 86.97 -44.32 42.27
N SER A 473 85.79 -43.70 42.31
CA SER A 473 84.71 -44.00 43.29
C SER A 473 83.74 -45.13 42.87
N ARG A 474 83.77 -45.57 41.60
CA ARG A 474 82.87 -46.61 41.07
C ARG A 474 83.28 -48.02 41.53
N LYS A 475 84.58 -48.27 41.73
CA LYS A 475 85.06 -49.51 42.35
C LYS A 475 84.63 -49.67 43.82
N GLU A 476 84.22 -48.58 44.49
CA GLU A 476 83.59 -48.64 45.83
C GLU A 476 82.07 -48.84 45.77
N SER A 477 81.44 -48.69 44.59
CA SER A 477 79.98 -48.68 44.40
C SER A 477 79.37 -50.03 43.95
N GLU A 478 80.17 -51.08 43.77
CA GLU A 478 79.68 -52.47 43.58
C GLU A 478 78.88 -52.97 44.81
N GLN A 479 78.97 -52.25 45.93
CA GLN A 479 78.15 -52.44 47.12
C GLN A 479 76.64 -52.10 46.93
N LYS A 480 76.21 -51.56 45.78
CA LYS A 480 74.86 -51.02 45.58
C LYS A 480 73.87 -52.00 44.95
N ILE A 481 73.71 -53.16 45.60
CA ILE A 481 72.54 -54.05 45.51
C ILE A 481 71.18 -53.30 45.77
N ILE A 482 71.24 -52.04 46.20
CA ILE A 482 70.15 -51.10 46.49
C ILE A 482 69.31 -50.68 45.25
N GLU A 483 69.77 -50.87 44.00
CA GLU A 483 69.06 -50.33 42.82
C GLU A 483 67.84 -51.14 42.31
N SER A 484 67.67 -52.39 42.74
CA SER A 484 66.53 -53.23 42.32
C SER A 484 65.17 -52.72 42.86
N GLU A 485 65.13 -52.25 44.12
CA GLU A 485 63.88 -51.75 44.75
C GLU A 485 63.36 -50.44 44.13
N LYS A 486 64.23 -49.60 43.57
CA LYS A 486 63.83 -48.29 43.00
C LYS A 486 63.10 -48.42 41.65
N ARG A 487 63.27 -49.52 40.93
CA ARG A 487 62.67 -49.72 39.59
C ARG A 487 61.19 -50.04 39.65
N LEU A 488 60.76 -50.89 40.59
CA LEU A 488 59.35 -51.25 40.77
C LEU A 488 58.51 -50.05 41.24
N ASN A 489 59.04 -49.24 42.17
CA ASN A 489 58.38 -48.03 42.65
C ASN A 489 58.15 -46.97 41.54
N ARG A 490 59.07 -46.82 40.57
CA ARG A 490 58.89 -45.87 39.46
C ARG A 490 57.78 -46.26 38.48
N ILE A 491 57.47 -47.55 38.33
CA ILE A 491 56.43 -48.02 37.41
C ILE A 491 55.04 -47.71 37.99
N LEU A 492 54.82 -48.02 39.27
CA LEU A 492 53.53 -47.76 39.94
C LEU A 492 53.21 -46.26 40.04
N GLU A 493 54.21 -45.41 40.28
CA GLU A 493 54.04 -43.96 40.43
C GLU A 493 53.68 -43.22 39.13
N ASN A 494 53.91 -43.80 37.96
CA ASN A 494 53.69 -43.14 36.66
C ASN A 494 52.54 -43.76 35.83
N LEU A 495 51.73 -44.66 36.40
CA LEU A 495 50.55 -45.19 35.72
C LEU A 495 49.47 -44.10 35.53
N PRO A 496 48.89 -43.93 34.33
CA PRO A 496 47.84 -42.94 34.06
C PRO A 496 46.46 -43.32 34.65
N ALA A 497 46.37 -44.43 35.37
CA ALA A 497 45.19 -44.86 36.14
C ALA A 497 45.44 -44.68 37.64
N GLY A 498 44.40 -44.35 38.40
CA GLY A 498 44.46 -44.37 39.85
C GLY A 498 44.56 -45.82 40.33
N VAL A 499 45.59 -46.13 41.12
CA VAL A 499 45.80 -47.46 41.72
C VAL A 499 45.81 -47.33 43.23
N ILE A 500 44.96 -48.11 43.89
CA ILE A 500 44.92 -48.29 45.34
C ILE A 500 45.23 -49.76 45.63
N TYR A 501 46.22 -50.01 46.48
CA TYR A 501 46.66 -51.31 46.94
C TYR A 501 46.24 -51.48 48.41
N ILE A 502 45.66 -52.62 48.75
CA ILE A 502 45.06 -52.89 50.05
C ILE A 502 45.61 -54.23 50.55
N GLU A 503 46.21 -54.24 51.73
CA GLU A 503 46.75 -55.43 52.39
C GLU A 503 46.15 -55.52 53.80
N GLY A 504 45.27 -56.49 54.03
CA GLY A 504 44.45 -56.54 55.24
C GLY A 504 43.54 -55.30 55.40
N ASP A 505 43.88 -54.41 56.34
CA ASP A 505 43.19 -53.13 56.58
C ASP A 505 44.03 -51.92 56.11
N ASN A 506 45.28 -52.12 55.72
CA ASN A 506 46.19 -51.03 55.31
C ASN A 506 46.00 -50.68 53.83
N ILE A 507 46.06 -49.39 53.52
CA ILE A 507 45.92 -48.86 52.16
C ILE A 507 47.17 -48.10 51.73
N SER A 508 47.58 -48.34 50.48
CA SER A 508 48.59 -47.59 49.75
C SER A 508 48.02 -47.15 48.40
N MET A 509 48.46 -46.01 47.87
CA MET A 509 47.99 -45.51 46.58
C MET A 509 49.07 -44.79 45.79
N ASN A 510 48.96 -44.82 44.46
CA ASN A 510 49.88 -44.12 43.57
C ASN A 510 49.55 -42.63 43.43
N LYS A 511 50.50 -41.83 42.92
CA LYS A 511 50.33 -40.38 42.73
C LYS A 511 49.12 -40.00 41.85
N THR A 512 48.75 -40.84 40.89
CA THR A 512 47.57 -40.62 40.04
C THR A 512 46.27 -40.77 40.84
N ALA A 513 46.18 -41.74 41.76
CA ALA A 513 45.05 -41.86 42.68
C ALA A 513 44.95 -40.64 43.62
N GLU A 514 46.07 -40.11 44.11
CA GLU A 514 46.10 -38.86 44.90
C GLU A 514 45.55 -37.67 44.09
N THR A 515 45.94 -37.58 42.81
CA THR A 515 45.52 -36.48 41.92
C THR A 515 44.04 -36.57 41.55
N LEU A 516 43.52 -37.78 41.30
CA LEU A 516 42.14 -38.00 40.90
C LEU A 516 41.15 -37.85 42.07
N THR A 517 41.52 -38.34 43.24
CA THR A 517 40.67 -38.27 44.44
C THR A 517 40.86 -36.97 45.23
N GLY A 518 42.02 -36.32 45.10
CA GLY A 518 42.40 -35.12 45.85
C GLY A 518 42.85 -35.39 47.29
N TYR A 519 42.85 -36.65 47.73
CA TYR A 519 43.34 -37.07 49.05
C TYR A 519 44.78 -37.55 48.93
N SER A 520 45.65 -37.15 49.85
CA SER A 520 47.02 -37.67 49.86
C SER A 520 47.06 -39.10 50.41
N ARG A 521 48.03 -39.90 49.96
CA ARG A 521 48.35 -41.25 50.45
C ARG A 521 48.60 -41.31 51.96
N PHE A 522 48.90 -40.18 52.60
CA PHE A 522 49.07 -40.09 54.06
C PHE A 522 47.75 -39.86 54.82
N GLU A 523 46.68 -39.46 54.13
CA GLU A 523 45.37 -39.15 54.72
C GLU A 523 44.42 -40.34 54.73
N LEU A 524 44.61 -41.30 53.82
CA LEU A 524 43.78 -42.49 53.67
C LEU A 524 44.64 -43.73 53.95
N LYS A 525 44.67 -44.17 55.21
CA LYS A 525 45.54 -45.27 55.66
C LYS A 525 44.79 -46.58 55.84
N THR A 526 43.50 -46.50 56.14
CA THR A 526 42.65 -47.67 56.36
C THR A 526 41.51 -47.75 55.35
N LEU A 527 40.93 -48.95 55.19
CA LEU A 527 39.69 -49.15 54.43
C LEU A 527 38.56 -48.24 54.93
N ASP A 528 38.49 -48.02 56.24
CA ASP A 528 37.50 -47.15 56.85
C ASP A 528 37.66 -45.68 56.44
N ASP A 529 38.90 -45.17 56.42
CA ASP A 529 39.21 -43.81 55.97
C ASP A 529 38.80 -43.60 54.49
N LEU A 530 39.06 -44.61 53.65
CA LEU A 530 38.76 -44.57 52.22
C LEU A 530 37.26 -44.49 51.94
N PHE A 531 36.45 -45.33 52.60
CA PHE A 531 35.00 -45.32 52.40
C PHE A 531 34.35 -44.03 52.92
N LYS A 532 34.76 -43.55 54.11
CA LYS A 532 34.28 -42.28 54.68
C LYS A 532 34.58 -41.09 53.79
N SER A 533 35.77 -41.08 53.18
CA SER A 533 36.24 -39.94 52.38
C SER A 533 35.64 -39.92 50.98
N LEU A 534 35.59 -41.05 50.28
CA LEU A 534 35.05 -41.12 48.92
C LEU A 534 33.51 -41.18 48.89
N TYR A 535 32.86 -41.66 49.96
CA TYR A 535 31.41 -41.84 50.07
C TYR A 535 30.81 -41.30 51.38
N PRO A 536 31.03 -40.03 51.75
CA PRO A 536 30.66 -39.49 53.06
C PRO A 536 29.15 -39.55 53.40
N ARG A 537 28.28 -39.68 52.39
CA ARG A 537 26.81 -39.79 52.56
C ARG A 537 26.25 -41.19 52.31
N ARG A 538 27.06 -42.13 51.81
CA ARG A 538 26.62 -43.48 51.40
C ARG A 538 27.55 -44.60 51.88
N GLU A 539 28.44 -44.30 52.83
CA GLU A 539 29.44 -45.22 53.38
C GLU A 539 28.85 -46.60 53.74
N HIS A 540 27.82 -46.64 54.59
CA HIS A 540 27.20 -47.90 55.05
C HIS A 540 26.50 -48.70 53.95
N GLU A 541 26.11 -48.06 52.85
CA GLU A 541 25.51 -48.73 51.70
C GLU A 541 26.60 -49.33 50.82
N VAL A 542 27.61 -48.53 50.48
CA VAL A 542 28.74 -48.94 49.63
C VAL A 542 29.60 -50.00 50.33
N ARG A 543 29.82 -49.90 51.65
CA ARG A 543 30.55 -50.89 52.45
C ARG A 543 29.85 -52.24 52.47
N ARG A 544 28.51 -52.27 52.58
CA ARG A 544 27.72 -53.51 52.49
C ARG A 544 27.81 -54.16 51.11
N ILE A 545 27.79 -53.36 50.05
CA ILE A 545 27.97 -53.85 48.68
C ILE A 545 29.39 -54.40 48.50
N TYR A 546 30.41 -53.72 49.02
CA TYR A 546 31.81 -54.17 49.01
C TYR A 546 31.98 -55.52 49.73
N GLU A 547 31.40 -55.70 50.92
CA GLU A 547 31.45 -56.95 51.69
C GLU A 547 30.70 -58.09 50.98
N ALA A 548 29.54 -57.80 50.36
CA ALA A 548 28.80 -58.78 49.58
C ALA A 548 29.55 -59.20 48.29
N ASP A 549 30.16 -58.25 47.57
CA ASP A 549 30.95 -58.50 46.36
C ASP A 549 32.28 -59.24 46.66
N LYS A 550 32.78 -59.19 47.91
CA LYS A 550 33.98 -59.95 48.35
C LYS A 550 33.73 -61.47 48.38
N VAL A 551 32.49 -61.90 48.64
CA VAL A 551 32.10 -63.32 48.70
C VAL A 551 31.84 -63.91 47.30
N ILE A 552 31.43 -63.08 46.33
CA ILE A 552 30.94 -63.55 45.01
C ILE A 552 32.05 -63.59 43.94
N GLY A 553 33.23 -62.98 44.20
CA GLY A 553 34.37 -63.03 43.26
C GLY A 553 34.14 -62.27 41.96
N PHE A 554 33.70 -61.02 42.04
CA PHE A 554 33.35 -60.18 40.88
C PHE A 554 34.57 -59.75 40.04
N ARG A 555 34.48 -59.82 38.70
CA ARG A 555 35.53 -59.41 37.73
C ARG A 555 35.14 -58.29 36.75
N GLU A 556 33.90 -57.77 36.79
CA GLU A 556 33.44 -56.75 35.84
C GLU A 556 33.72 -55.31 36.29
N LYS A 557 33.98 -54.42 35.32
CA LYS A 557 34.12 -52.98 35.50
C LYS A 557 32.78 -52.36 35.88
N ARG A 558 32.77 -51.41 36.82
CA ARG A 558 31.55 -50.68 37.22
C ARG A 558 31.76 -49.16 37.17
N ASP A 559 30.74 -48.45 36.71
CA ASP A 559 30.68 -46.99 36.78
C ASP A 559 30.20 -46.58 38.17
N ILE A 560 31.05 -45.91 38.93
CA ILE A 560 30.73 -45.43 40.28
C ILE A 560 31.01 -43.93 40.42
N LEU A 561 30.27 -43.28 41.30
CA LEU A 561 30.41 -41.86 41.59
C LEU A 561 31.16 -41.68 42.90
N ILE A 562 32.33 -41.06 42.86
CA ILE A 562 33.13 -40.75 44.05
C ILE A 562 33.09 -39.26 44.38
N THR A 563 33.30 -38.94 45.66
CA THR A 563 33.49 -37.57 46.14
C THR A 563 34.98 -37.29 46.32
N CYS A 564 35.50 -36.31 45.61
CA CYS A 564 36.87 -35.82 45.77
C CYS A 564 37.00 -34.93 47.02
N LYS A 565 38.22 -34.74 47.53
CA LYS A 565 38.50 -33.93 48.74
C LYS A 565 37.98 -32.49 48.68
N ASN A 566 37.98 -31.89 47.49
CA ASN A 566 37.46 -30.55 47.24
C ASN A 566 35.91 -30.49 47.17
N GLY A 567 35.22 -31.61 47.43
CA GLY A 567 33.77 -31.76 47.34
C GLY A 567 33.25 -32.04 45.92
N GLN A 568 34.12 -32.09 44.89
CA GLN A 568 33.71 -32.37 43.52
C GLN A 568 33.32 -33.85 43.36
N LEU A 569 32.18 -34.11 42.73
CA LEU A 569 31.78 -35.46 42.35
C LEU A 569 32.41 -35.85 41.01
N ARG A 570 32.95 -37.07 40.90
CA ARG A 570 33.52 -37.61 39.65
C ARG A 570 32.99 -39.01 39.35
N HIS A 571 32.62 -39.24 38.09
CA HIS A 571 32.32 -40.57 37.57
C HIS A 571 33.63 -41.29 37.24
N ILE A 572 33.82 -42.46 37.85
CA ILE A 572 34.97 -43.33 37.59
C ILE A 572 34.51 -44.70 37.12
N GLU A 573 35.23 -45.24 36.13
CA GLU A 573 35.15 -46.66 35.78
C GLU A 573 36.12 -47.41 36.70
N PHE A 574 35.60 -48.29 37.54
CA PHE A 574 36.31 -48.97 38.61
C PHE A 574 36.44 -50.47 38.33
N SER A 575 37.59 -51.05 38.65
CA SER A 575 37.86 -52.48 38.61
C SER A 575 38.69 -52.94 39.80
N ARG A 576 38.46 -54.19 40.24
CA ARG A 576 39.15 -54.80 41.38
C ARG A 576 39.86 -56.08 40.93
N ILE A 577 41.07 -56.28 41.44
CA ILE A 577 41.86 -57.51 41.33
C ILE A 577 42.18 -57.97 42.75
N THR A 578 41.89 -59.22 43.09
CA THR A 578 42.21 -59.82 44.40
C THR A 578 43.28 -60.88 44.23
N LEU A 579 44.35 -60.82 45.03
CA LEU A 579 45.51 -61.70 45.07
C LEU A 579 45.71 -62.18 46.51
N GLU A 580 45.30 -63.40 46.85
CA GLU A 580 45.39 -63.96 48.22
C GLU A 580 44.82 -63.00 49.31
N GLU A 581 45.69 -62.40 50.15
CA GLU A 581 45.33 -61.43 51.21
C GLU A 581 45.41 -59.95 50.77
N GLU A 582 45.70 -59.70 49.48
CA GLU A 582 45.91 -58.38 48.88
C GLU A 582 44.80 -58.03 47.85
N GLU A 583 44.37 -56.76 47.81
CA GLU A 583 43.44 -56.23 46.81
C GLU A 583 44.04 -55.02 46.08
N ILE A 584 43.94 -55.01 44.76
CA ILE A 584 44.33 -53.89 43.89
C ILE A 584 43.09 -53.32 43.22
N TRP A 585 42.84 -52.05 43.46
CA TRP A 585 41.76 -51.27 42.86
C TRP A 585 42.35 -50.36 41.80
N VAL A 586 41.80 -50.43 40.58
CA VAL A 586 42.22 -49.60 39.44
C VAL A 586 41.02 -48.83 38.93
N PHE A 587 41.15 -47.51 38.81
CA PHE A 587 40.07 -46.64 38.34
C PHE A 587 40.51 -45.54 37.38
N ASN A 588 39.61 -45.20 36.45
CA ASN A 588 39.79 -44.17 35.42
C ASN A 588 38.62 -43.17 35.42
N ASP A 589 38.90 -41.89 35.12
CA ASP A 589 37.88 -40.82 35.01
C ASP A 589 37.13 -40.90 33.65
N ILE A 590 35.80 -40.98 33.68
CA ILE A 590 34.93 -41.09 32.50
C ILE A 590 34.02 -39.87 32.26
N ASN A 591 34.22 -38.76 32.99
CA ASN A 591 33.34 -37.58 32.90
C ASN A 591 33.21 -36.98 31.48
N LYS A 592 34.28 -36.98 30.68
CA LYS A 592 34.23 -36.45 29.30
C LYS A 592 33.28 -37.22 28.40
N ARG A 593 33.22 -38.55 28.56
CA ARG A 593 32.34 -39.42 27.77
C ARG A 593 30.88 -39.23 28.15
N LYS A 594 30.56 -39.22 29.46
CA LYS A 594 29.20 -38.97 29.96
C LYS A 594 28.62 -37.64 29.48
N LYS A 595 29.43 -36.57 29.51
CA LYS A 595 29.00 -35.25 29.01
C LYS A 595 28.69 -35.22 27.50
N MET A 596 29.34 -36.04 26.69
CA MET A 596 29.04 -36.12 25.25
C MET A 596 27.75 -36.91 24.98
N GLU A 597 27.52 -38.00 25.70
CA GLU A 597 26.27 -38.78 25.61
C GLU A 597 25.06 -37.94 26.07
N GLU A 598 25.21 -37.18 27.16
CA GLU A 598 24.21 -36.21 27.63
C GLU A 598 23.97 -35.10 26.58
N ALA A 599 25.02 -34.52 25.99
CA ALA A 599 24.87 -33.47 24.98
C ALA A 599 24.16 -33.94 23.70
N ILE A 600 24.37 -35.20 23.28
CA ILE A 600 23.65 -35.79 22.14
C ILE A 600 22.18 -35.97 22.49
N THR A 601 21.88 -36.52 23.67
CA THR A 601 20.50 -36.72 24.14
C THR A 601 19.77 -35.39 24.27
N GLU A 602 20.42 -34.37 24.87
CA GLU A 602 19.90 -33.02 25.00
C GLU A 602 19.63 -32.37 23.62
N SER A 603 20.53 -32.59 22.65
CA SER A 603 20.35 -32.11 21.27
C SER A 603 19.16 -32.76 20.59
N GLU A 604 18.98 -34.08 20.71
CA GLU A 604 17.83 -34.81 20.14
C GLU A 604 16.50 -34.37 20.76
N GLU A 605 16.43 -34.25 22.09
CA GLU A 605 15.26 -33.75 22.81
C GLU A 605 14.93 -32.31 22.43
N ARG A 606 15.95 -31.46 22.25
CA ARG A 606 15.80 -30.08 21.80
C ARG A 606 15.23 -30.00 20.39
N TYR A 607 15.73 -30.79 19.44
CA TYR A 607 15.18 -30.82 18.07
C TYR A 607 13.75 -31.36 18.02
N ARG A 608 13.46 -32.43 18.78
CA ARG A 608 12.08 -32.96 18.89
C ARG A 608 11.13 -31.89 19.45
N SER A 609 11.55 -31.18 20.50
CA SER A 609 10.75 -30.11 21.10
C SER A 609 10.47 -28.96 20.13
N LEU A 610 11.44 -28.59 19.27
CA LEU A 610 11.25 -27.56 18.25
C LEU A 610 10.22 -27.97 17.18
N ILE A 611 10.27 -29.22 16.72
CA ILE A 611 9.33 -29.77 15.73
C ILE A 611 7.91 -29.85 16.34
N GLU A 612 7.79 -30.29 17.58
CA GLU A 612 6.50 -30.40 18.30
C GLU A 612 5.92 -29.03 18.67
N ALA A 613 6.75 -28.04 18.95
CA ALA A 613 6.31 -26.66 19.23
C ALA A 613 5.85 -25.90 17.97
N SER A 614 6.05 -26.45 16.76
CA SER A 614 5.59 -25.82 15.52
C SER A 614 4.06 -25.71 15.50
N PRO A 615 3.50 -24.51 15.22
CA PRO A 615 2.05 -24.34 15.09
C PRO A 615 1.49 -24.93 13.78
N ASN A 616 2.37 -25.30 12.84
CA ASN A 616 1.99 -25.96 11.59
C ASN A 616 2.22 -27.46 11.68
N ALA A 617 1.42 -28.21 10.92
CA ALA A 617 1.64 -29.64 10.74
C ALA A 617 2.89 -29.86 9.90
N ILE A 618 3.86 -30.61 10.45
CA ILE A 618 5.09 -31.00 9.77
C ILE A 618 5.02 -32.49 9.54
N VAL A 619 5.28 -32.91 8.30
CA VAL A 619 5.21 -34.31 7.87
C VAL A 619 6.48 -34.69 7.14
N LEU A 620 6.84 -35.97 7.25
CA LEU A 620 7.87 -36.62 6.48
C LEU A 620 7.22 -37.83 5.80
N ILE A 621 7.25 -37.85 4.48
CA ILE A 621 6.64 -38.90 3.67
C ILE A 621 7.69 -39.56 2.78
N ASP A 622 7.44 -40.81 2.39
CA ASP A 622 8.19 -41.46 1.32
C ASP A 622 7.78 -40.90 -0.07
N LEU A 623 8.42 -41.40 -1.13
CA LEU A 623 8.15 -40.95 -2.50
C LEU A 623 6.76 -41.37 -3.01
N ASP A 624 6.12 -42.37 -2.39
CA ASP A 624 4.78 -42.85 -2.70
C ASP A 624 3.69 -42.12 -1.89
N GLY A 625 4.10 -41.22 -0.98
CA GLY A 625 3.22 -40.39 -0.15
C GLY A 625 2.80 -41.03 1.17
N ASN A 626 3.42 -42.13 1.60
CA ASN A 626 3.15 -42.74 2.90
C ASN A 626 3.89 -41.98 4.01
N PHE A 627 3.24 -41.81 5.16
CA PHE A 627 3.86 -41.13 6.28
C PHE A 627 4.95 -41.97 6.95
N ILE A 628 6.13 -41.37 7.09
CA ILE A 628 7.27 -41.91 7.85
C ILE A 628 7.27 -41.29 9.26
N ALA A 629 7.06 -39.98 9.35
CA ALA A 629 6.97 -39.25 10.60
C ALA A 629 6.08 -38.01 10.45
N ALA A 630 5.53 -37.54 11.56
CA ALA A 630 4.81 -36.26 11.63
C ALA A 630 4.89 -35.73 13.06
N ASN A 631 4.66 -34.43 13.24
CA ASN A 631 4.52 -33.84 14.57
C ASN A 631 3.07 -33.95 15.09
N TYR A 632 2.86 -33.76 16.38
CA TYR A 632 1.55 -33.84 17.02
C TYR A 632 0.50 -32.90 16.39
N GLN A 633 0.95 -31.73 15.91
CA GLN A 633 0.08 -30.77 15.24
C GLN A 633 -0.57 -31.32 13.96
N CYS A 634 0.07 -32.28 13.28
CA CYS A 634 -0.53 -32.98 12.15
C CYS A 634 -1.78 -33.78 12.56
N ALA A 635 -1.71 -34.53 13.66
CA ALA A 635 -2.85 -35.29 14.18
C ALA A 635 -4.01 -34.34 14.53
N LEU A 636 -3.72 -33.25 15.25
CA LEU A 636 -4.72 -32.24 15.61
C LEU A 636 -5.38 -31.58 14.40
N LEU A 637 -4.59 -31.18 13.40
CA LEU A 637 -5.09 -30.50 12.20
C LEU A 637 -6.13 -31.35 11.45
N TYR A 638 -5.87 -32.66 11.36
CA TYR A 638 -6.74 -33.60 10.66
C TYR A 638 -7.82 -34.26 11.55
N GLY A 639 -7.87 -33.92 12.85
CA GLY A 639 -8.90 -34.41 13.78
C GLY A 639 -8.65 -35.81 14.36
N TYR A 640 -7.39 -36.24 14.45
CA TYR A 640 -6.97 -37.47 15.13
C TYR A 640 -6.50 -37.16 16.56
N ASN A 641 -6.69 -38.11 17.49
CA ASN A 641 -6.34 -37.88 18.90
C ASN A 641 -4.83 -37.93 19.15
N ASN A 642 -4.10 -38.69 18.34
CA ASN A 642 -2.65 -38.80 18.39
C ASN A 642 -2.11 -39.38 17.08
N LEU A 643 -0.78 -39.30 16.90
CA LEU A 643 -0.09 -39.85 15.74
C LEU A 643 -0.22 -41.37 15.62
N GLY A 644 -0.33 -42.09 16.75
CA GLY A 644 -0.51 -43.54 16.75
C GLY A 644 -1.81 -43.96 16.06
N GLU A 645 -2.92 -43.31 16.37
CA GLU A 645 -4.21 -43.51 15.70
C GLU A 645 -4.14 -43.17 14.21
N MET A 646 -3.46 -42.08 13.85
CA MET A 646 -3.29 -41.65 12.46
C MET A 646 -2.48 -42.68 11.65
N PHE A 647 -1.36 -43.18 12.18
CA PHE A 647 -0.50 -44.17 11.50
C PHE A 647 -1.10 -45.58 11.46
N GLN A 648 -1.90 -45.98 12.46
CA GLN A 648 -2.61 -47.26 12.45
C GLN A 648 -3.59 -47.38 11.28
N ASN A 649 -4.18 -46.26 10.84
CA ASN A 649 -5.08 -46.22 9.69
C ASN A 649 -4.38 -46.32 8.34
N ARG A 650 -3.04 -46.40 8.30
CA ARG A 650 -2.21 -46.50 7.08
C ARG A 650 -2.56 -45.46 6.02
N LEU A 651 -2.88 -44.25 6.48
CA LEU A 651 -3.27 -43.15 5.60
C LEU A 651 -2.12 -42.76 4.68
N ASN A 652 -2.44 -42.49 3.42
CA ASN A 652 -1.52 -41.86 2.49
C ASN A 652 -1.80 -40.35 2.41
N PHE A 653 -0.79 -39.54 2.13
CA PHE A 653 -0.94 -38.08 1.98
C PHE A 653 -2.05 -37.69 1.00
N PHE A 654 -2.23 -38.45 -0.10
CA PHE A 654 -3.30 -38.19 -1.08
C PHE A 654 -4.71 -38.46 -0.56
N ASP A 655 -4.86 -39.29 0.49
CA ASP A 655 -6.17 -39.58 1.09
C ASP A 655 -6.71 -38.36 1.85
N LEU A 656 -5.81 -37.52 2.35
CA LEU A 656 -6.12 -36.28 3.07
C LEU A 656 -6.47 -35.12 2.13
N ILE A 657 -6.32 -35.28 0.81
CA ILE A 657 -6.64 -34.26 -0.20
C ILE A 657 -8.00 -34.56 -0.82
N LEU A 658 -8.81 -33.51 -1.02
CA LEU A 658 -10.10 -33.58 -1.71
C LEU A 658 -9.92 -34.11 -3.14
N SER A 659 -10.87 -34.92 -3.60
CA SER A 659 -10.76 -35.63 -4.88
C SER A 659 -10.48 -34.73 -6.10
N THR A 660 -10.94 -33.47 -6.08
CA THR A 660 -10.69 -32.47 -7.13
C THR A 660 -9.21 -32.09 -7.25
N ASP A 661 -8.47 -32.13 -6.14
CA ASP A 661 -7.12 -31.57 -6.03
C ASP A 661 -6.05 -32.67 -6.06
N ARG A 662 -6.43 -33.96 -5.95
CA ARG A 662 -5.52 -35.12 -5.94
C ARG A 662 -4.65 -35.23 -7.20
N LYS A 663 -5.21 -34.90 -8.37
CA LYS A 663 -4.46 -34.95 -9.64
C LYS A 663 -3.31 -33.95 -9.62
N MET A 664 -3.60 -32.71 -9.22
CA MET A 664 -2.62 -31.65 -9.06
C MET A 664 -1.56 -32.02 -8.02
N ALA A 665 -1.96 -32.64 -6.90
CA ALA A 665 -1.02 -33.10 -5.88
C ALA A 665 -0.01 -34.13 -6.41
N LYS A 666 -0.44 -35.10 -7.23
CA LYS A 666 0.46 -36.09 -7.86
C LYS A 666 1.45 -35.44 -8.81
N GLU A 667 0.99 -34.51 -9.64
CA GLU A 667 1.85 -33.75 -10.56
C GLU A 667 2.89 -32.91 -9.79
N ASN A 668 2.50 -32.35 -8.65
CA ASN A 668 3.37 -31.58 -7.78
C ASN A 668 4.45 -32.44 -7.10
N ILE A 669 4.14 -33.65 -6.64
CA ILE A 669 5.17 -34.58 -6.12
C ILE A 669 6.21 -34.90 -7.18
N ASN A 670 5.78 -35.19 -8.42
CA ASN A 670 6.72 -35.41 -9.53
C ASN A 670 7.60 -34.17 -9.79
N SER A 671 7.03 -32.96 -9.72
CA SER A 671 7.80 -31.73 -9.92
C SER A 671 8.82 -31.47 -8.80
N ILE A 672 8.56 -31.92 -7.56
CA ILE A 672 9.52 -31.82 -6.44
C ILE A 672 10.75 -32.70 -6.69
N LEU A 673 10.59 -33.87 -7.31
CA LEU A 673 11.71 -34.74 -7.68
C LEU A 673 12.67 -34.04 -8.66
N GLU A 674 12.14 -33.22 -9.57
CA GLU A 674 12.94 -32.45 -10.53
C GLU A 674 13.51 -31.14 -9.95
N LYS A 675 12.69 -30.37 -9.22
CA LYS A 675 13.01 -28.99 -8.80
C LYS A 675 13.52 -28.88 -7.36
N GLY A 676 13.37 -29.92 -6.55
CA GLY A 676 13.79 -30.00 -5.15
C GLY A 676 12.88 -29.32 -4.13
N VAL A 677 12.01 -28.37 -4.53
CA VAL A 677 11.11 -27.64 -3.62
C VAL A 677 9.84 -27.14 -4.32
N LEU A 678 8.72 -27.15 -3.60
CA LEU A 678 7.47 -26.46 -3.92
C LEU A 678 7.01 -25.66 -2.70
N LYS A 679 6.53 -24.44 -2.91
CA LYS A 679 6.09 -23.56 -1.83
C LYS A 679 4.69 -23.03 -2.08
N ASN A 680 3.92 -22.86 -1.01
CA ASN A 680 2.62 -22.19 -0.97
C ASN A 680 1.59 -22.75 -1.98
N ILE A 681 1.53 -24.08 -2.14
CA ILE A 681 0.52 -24.70 -2.98
C ILE A 681 -0.75 -24.87 -2.17
N GLU A 682 -1.88 -24.39 -2.69
CA GLU A 682 -3.16 -24.54 -2.02
C GLU A 682 -3.82 -25.87 -2.39
N TYR A 683 -4.26 -26.61 -1.37
CA TYR A 683 -5.08 -27.79 -1.52
C TYR A 683 -6.28 -27.71 -0.59
N ASN A 684 -7.44 -28.17 -1.04
CA ASN A 684 -8.54 -28.48 -0.16
C ASN A 684 -8.29 -29.84 0.49
N MET A 685 -8.13 -29.83 1.80
CA MET A 685 -7.85 -31.00 2.61
C MET A 685 -9.12 -31.52 3.28
N ILE A 686 -9.16 -32.81 3.59
CA ILE A 686 -10.26 -33.49 4.26
C ILE A 686 -9.80 -33.94 5.65
N LYS A 687 -10.61 -33.63 6.67
CA LYS A 687 -10.43 -34.10 8.06
C LYS A 687 -11.07 -35.48 8.26
N LYS A 688 -10.78 -36.12 9.40
CA LYS A 688 -11.37 -37.42 9.79
C LYS A 688 -12.91 -37.42 9.79
N ASP A 689 -13.53 -36.31 10.16
CA ASP A 689 -14.99 -36.12 10.18
C ASP A 689 -15.60 -35.80 8.80
N LEU A 690 -14.80 -35.89 7.73
CA LEU A 690 -15.15 -35.57 6.33
C LEU A 690 -15.39 -34.08 6.07
N THR A 691 -15.16 -33.20 7.04
CA THR A 691 -15.14 -31.76 6.76
C THR A 691 -13.91 -31.39 5.94
N HIS A 692 -14.03 -30.36 5.11
CA HIS A 692 -12.92 -29.88 4.29
C HIS A 692 -12.47 -28.49 4.72
N PHE A 693 -11.18 -28.21 4.53
CA PHE A 693 -10.59 -26.91 4.82
C PHE A 693 -9.53 -26.55 3.78
N PRO A 694 -9.38 -25.26 3.44
CA PRO A 694 -8.31 -24.82 2.58
C PRO A 694 -6.97 -24.86 3.34
N SER A 695 -5.97 -25.49 2.74
CA SER A 695 -4.62 -25.58 3.28
C SER A 695 -3.59 -24.99 2.33
N GLU A 696 -2.54 -24.42 2.89
CA GLU A 696 -1.33 -24.02 2.19
C GLU A 696 -0.23 -25.04 2.51
N VAL A 697 0.34 -25.66 1.47
CA VAL A 697 1.31 -26.75 1.58
C VAL A 697 2.62 -26.38 0.90
N SER A 698 3.72 -26.51 1.64
CA SER A 698 5.07 -26.36 1.14
C SER A 698 5.84 -27.65 1.35
N MET A 699 6.56 -28.11 0.33
CA MET A 699 7.26 -29.39 0.35
C MET A 699 8.69 -29.24 -0.19
N SER A 700 9.62 -29.99 0.39
CA SER A 700 11.00 -30.07 -0.10
C SER A 700 11.55 -31.48 0.01
N ILE A 701 12.45 -31.83 -0.90
CA ILE A 701 13.08 -33.14 -0.91
C ILE A 701 14.23 -33.22 0.09
N VAL A 702 14.32 -34.32 0.84
CA VAL A 702 15.41 -34.64 1.75
C VAL A 702 16.25 -35.76 1.13
N LYS A 703 17.53 -35.48 0.94
CA LYS A 703 18.49 -36.42 0.34
C LYS A 703 19.25 -37.17 1.44
N SER A 704 19.51 -38.44 1.21
CA SER A 704 20.37 -39.28 2.03
C SER A 704 21.82 -38.77 2.04
N THR A 705 22.67 -39.30 2.94
CA THR A 705 24.11 -38.98 3.01
C THR A 705 24.86 -39.28 1.71
N ASN A 706 24.34 -40.19 0.88
CA ASN A 706 24.86 -40.53 -0.45
C ASN A 706 24.27 -39.68 -1.60
N GLY A 707 23.46 -38.65 -1.30
CA GLY A 707 22.88 -37.73 -2.28
C GLY A 707 21.64 -38.26 -3.03
N ILE A 708 21.18 -39.48 -2.71
CA ILE A 708 19.97 -40.10 -3.27
C ILE A 708 18.73 -39.50 -2.59
N PRO A 709 17.68 -39.10 -3.31
CA PRO A 709 16.43 -38.65 -2.71
C PRO A 709 15.73 -39.80 -1.98
N GLU A 710 15.48 -39.64 -0.68
CA GLU A 710 14.96 -40.73 0.17
C GLU A 710 13.56 -40.39 0.73
N THR A 711 13.31 -39.11 1.05
CA THR A 711 12.04 -38.67 1.67
C THR A 711 11.66 -37.25 1.26
N ILE A 712 10.40 -36.87 1.47
CA ILE A 712 9.87 -35.52 1.24
C ILE A 712 9.39 -34.98 2.59
N THR A 713 9.84 -33.78 2.97
CA THR A 713 9.27 -33.06 4.11
C THR A 713 8.22 -32.06 3.64
N GLY A 714 7.08 -32.02 4.32
CA GLY A 714 5.97 -31.12 4.04
C GLY A 714 5.59 -30.29 5.27
N ILE A 715 5.25 -29.03 5.05
CA ILE A 715 4.62 -28.14 6.02
C ILE A 715 3.22 -27.83 5.52
N ILE A 716 2.22 -28.08 6.35
CA ILE A 716 0.80 -27.92 6.04
C ILE A 716 0.21 -26.91 7.02
N ARG A 717 -0.40 -25.87 6.49
CA ARG A 717 -1.02 -24.78 7.25
C ARG A 717 -2.47 -24.61 6.88
N ASP A 718 -3.37 -24.57 7.86
CA ASP A 718 -4.75 -24.16 7.66
C ASP A 718 -4.81 -22.65 7.36
N ILE A 719 -5.44 -22.26 6.26
CA ILE A 719 -5.58 -20.86 5.84
C ILE A 719 -7.03 -20.35 5.93
N THR A 720 -7.91 -21.05 6.64
CA THR A 720 -9.32 -20.68 6.81
C THR A 720 -9.48 -19.26 7.36
N ASP A 721 -8.77 -18.92 8.45
CA ASP A 721 -8.86 -17.60 9.07
C ASP A 721 -8.25 -16.49 8.20
N LYS A 722 -7.17 -16.81 7.47
CA LYS A 722 -6.54 -15.89 6.51
C LYS A 722 -7.49 -15.53 5.38
N ARG A 723 -8.25 -16.52 4.85
CA ARG A 723 -9.27 -16.29 3.82
C ARG A 723 -10.42 -15.43 4.34
N LYS A 724 -10.97 -15.76 5.52
CA LYS A 724 -12.05 -14.97 6.14
C LYS A 724 -11.65 -13.52 6.38
N ALA A 725 -10.43 -13.28 6.88
CA ALA A 725 -9.91 -11.93 7.11
C ALA A 725 -9.72 -11.14 5.81
N GLU A 726 -9.26 -11.78 4.73
CA GLU A 726 -9.11 -11.12 3.43
C GLU A 726 -10.47 -10.78 2.80
N GLU A 727 -11.45 -11.67 2.89
CA GLU A 727 -12.84 -11.41 2.46
C GLU A 727 -13.48 -10.26 3.26
N GLU A 728 -13.28 -10.23 4.58
CA GLU A 728 -13.75 -9.15 5.44
C GLU A 728 -13.08 -7.81 5.11
N ARG A 729 -11.78 -7.81 4.82
CA ARG A 729 -11.04 -6.62 4.38
C ARG A 729 -11.58 -6.08 3.06
N LEU A 730 -11.75 -6.95 2.06
CA LEU A 730 -12.31 -6.59 0.75
C LEU A 730 -13.73 -6.03 0.89
N LYS A 731 -14.52 -6.57 1.81
CA LYS A 731 -15.86 -6.09 2.17
C LYS A 731 -15.82 -4.68 2.77
N LEU A 732 -14.94 -4.43 3.73
CA LEU A 732 -14.77 -3.10 4.32
C LEU A 732 -14.26 -2.07 3.30
N GLU A 733 -13.35 -2.47 2.42
CA GLU A 733 -12.82 -1.58 1.37
C GLU A 733 -13.91 -1.20 0.34
N ALA A 734 -14.75 -2.14 -0.06
CA ALA A 734 -15.89 -1.87 -0.94
C ALA A 734 -16.92 -0.95 -0.28
N GLN A 735 -17.23 -1.15 1.01
CA GLN A 735 -18.09 -0.26 1.79
C GLN A 735 -17.50 1.15 1.90
N PHE A 736 -16.21 1.26 2.20
CA PHE A 736 -15.51 2.54 2.32
C PHE A 736 -15.54 3.32 1.00
N ARG A 737 -15.26 2.68 -0.14
CA ARG A 737 -15.35 3.30 -1.47
C ARG A 737 -16.77 3.76 -1.81
N HIS A 738 -17.79 3.03 -1.35
CA HIS A 738 -19.19 3.42 -1.55
C HIS A 738 -19.56 4.65 -0.71
N VAL A 739 -19.14 4.70 0.55
CA VAL A 739 -19.33 5.85 1.45
C VAL A 739 -18.63 7.09 0.91
N GLN A 740 -17.38 6.98 0.42
CA GLN A 740 -16.67 8.11 -0.20
C GLN A 740 -17.35 8.64 -1.47
N LYS A 741 -17.90 7.76 -2.31
CA LYS A 741 -18.70 8.19 -3.48
C LYS A 741 -19.95 8.96 -3.05
N MET A 742 -20.62 8.49 -2.01
CA MET A 742 -21.82 9.16 -1.48
C MET A 742 -21.49 10.52 -0.85
N GLU A 743 -20.35 10.62 -0.17
CA GLU A 743 -19.82 11.87 0.41
C GLU A 743 -19.45 12.92 -0.65
N ALA A 744 -18.80 12.48 -1.75
CA ALA A 744 -18.51 13.35 -2.89
C ALA A 744 -19.78 13.84 -3.59
N ILE A 745 -20.77 12.96 -3.79
CA ILE A 745 -22.08 13.32 -4.36
C ILE A 745 -22.81 14.30 -3.45
N GLY A 746 -22.79 14.08 -2.14
CA GLY A 746 -23.47 14.94 -1.20
C GLY A 746 -22.89 16.36 -1.12
N THR A 747 -21.55 16.47 -1.08
CA THR A 747 -20.88 17.77 -1.02
C THR A 747 -21.13 18.60 -2.29
N LEU A 748 -21.14 17.95 -3.46
CA LEU A 748 -21.47 18.57 -4.74
C LEU A 748 -22.96 18.92 -4.85
N ALA A 749 -23.85 18.05 -4.38
CA ALA A 749 -25.29 18.28 -4.38
C ALA A 749 -25.69 19.48 -3.52
N GLY A 750 -25.00 19.72 -2.39
CA GLY A 750 -25.22 20.90 -1.53
C GLY A 750 -24.95 22.22 -2.25
N GLY A 751 -23.81 22.34 -2.93
CA GLY A 751 -23.46 23.54 -3.72
C GLY A 751 -24.37 23.72 -4.94
N ILE A 752 -24.66 22.65 -5.67
CA ILE A 752 -25.55 22.69 -6.85
C ILE A 752 -26.98 23.08 -6.45
N ALA A 753 -27.49 22.57 -5.33
CA ALA A 753 -28.83 22.87 -4.86
C ALA A 753 -28.99 24.34 -4.44
N HIS A 754 -27.94 24.94 -3.87
CA HIS A 754 -27.92 26.37 -3.57
C HIS A 754 -28.16 27.21 -4.84
N ASP A 755 -27.39 26.94 -5.90
CA ASP A 755 -27.49 27.66 -7.17
C ASP A 755 -28.87 27.49 -7.83
N PHE A 756 -29.43 26.28 -7.82
CA PHE A 756 -30.78 26.06 -8.32
C PHE A 756 -31.85 26.79 -7.50
N ASN A 757 -31.72 26.82 -6.18
CA ASN A 757 -32.66 27.53 -5.31
C ASN A 757 -32.65 29.04 -5.58
N ASN A 758 -31.51 29.63 -5.97
CA ASN A 758 -31.43 31.03 -6.35
C ASN A 758 -32.17 31.30 -7.66
N ILE A 759 -31.97 30.45 -8.68
CA ILE A 759 -32.72 30.54 -9.95
C ILE A 759 -34.23 30.38 -9.72
N LEU A 760 -34.64 29.40 -8.92
CA LEU A 760 -36.06 29.18 -8.61
C LEU A 760 -36.67 30.33 -7.80
N SER A 761 -35.89 31.00 -6.94
CA SER A 761 -36.35 32.18 -6.19
C SER A 761 -36.76 33.30 -7.15
N ILE A 762 -35.91 33.58 -8.15
CA ILE A 762 -36.16 34.64 -9.14
C ILE A 762 -37.40 34.32 -9.98
N ILE A 763 -37.48 33.10 -10.50
CA ILE A 763 -38.62 32.64 -11.31
C ILE A 763 -39.91 32.70 -10.48
N THR A 764 -39.88 32.22 -9.24
CA THR A 764 -41.05 32.23 -8.36
C THR A 764 -41.51 33.66 -8.08
N GLY A 765 -40.59 34.55 -7.68
CA GLY A 765 -40.90 35.92 -7.27
C GLY A 765 -41.51 36.76 -8.40
N TYR A 766 -40.90 36.77 -9.59
CA TYR A 766 -41.47 37.51 -10.73
C TYR A 766 -42.79 36.92 -11.22
N THR A 767 -42.95 35.60 -11.12
CA THR A 767 -44.22 34.95 -11.45
C THR A 767 -45.32 35.34 -10.45
N GLU A 768 -45.02 35.36 -9.14
CA GLU A 768 -45.95 35.81 -8.10
C GLU A 768 -46.35 37.29 -8.27
N LEU A 769 -45.37 38.18 -8.50
CA LEU A 769 -45.63 39.59 -8.80
C LEU A 769 -46.52 39.79 -10.03
N SER A 770 -46.24 39.04 -11.10
CA SER A 770 -47.01 39.12 -12.35
C SER A 770 -48.45 38.63 -12.16
N ILE A 771 -48.66 37.61 -11.32
CA ILE A 771 -50.01 37.09 -10.99
C ILE A 771 -50.85 38.15 -10.25
N GLU A 772 -50.25 38.96 -9.38
CA GLU A 772 -50.93 40.03 -8.63
C GLU A 772 -51.38 41.20 -9.53
N HIS A 773 -50.59 41.55 -10.56
CA HIS A 773 -50.95 42.60 -11.52
C HIS A 773 -52.05 42.20 -12.53
N LEU A 774 -52.45 40.93 -12.57
CA LEU A 774 -53.43 40.42 -13.53
C LEU A 774 -54.80 40.17 -12.88
N ALA A 775 -55.86 40.62 -13.55
CA ALA A 775 -57.24 40.37 -13.13
C ALA A 775 -57.61 38.87 -13.13
N LYS A 776 -58.60 38.49 -12.31
CA LYS A 776 -59.14 37.11 -12.29
C LYS A 776 -59.76 36.77 -13.66
N GLY A 777 -59.46 35.58 -14.20
CA GLY A 777 -59.97 35.10 -15.50
C GLY A 777 -59.08 35.40 -16.71
N ASN A 778 -57.88 35.94 -16.52
CA ASN A 778 -56.91 36.16 -17.61
C ASN A 778 -56.11 34.87 -17.91
N ALA A 779 -56.09 34.42 -19.17
CA ALA A 779 -55.35 33.24 -19.61
C ALA A 779 -53.84 33.28 -19.29
N ILE A 780 -53.23 34.48 -19.31
CA ILE A 780 -51.82 34.68 -18.93
C ILE A 780 -51.63 34.41 -17.43
N LYS A 781 -52.60 34.78 -16.59
CA LYS A 781 -52.57 34.48 -15.15
C LYS A 781 -52.61 32.98 -14.90
N ASP A 782 -53.42 32.24 -15.66
CA ASP A 782 -53.46 30.77 -15.58
C ASP A 782 -52.15 30.13 -16.03
N HIS A 783 -51.51 30.64 -17.09
CA HIS A 783 -50.17 30.19 -17.51
C HIS A 783 -49.10 30.46 -16.44
N LEU A 784 -49.10 31.66 -15.85
CA LEU A 784 -48.19 32.02 -14.76
C LEU A 784 -48.44 31.16 -13.52
N MET A 785 -49.69 30.82 -13.21
CA MET A 785 -50.01 29.86 -12.14
C MET A 785 -49.45 28.46 -12.42
N GLN A 786 -49.42 28.01 -13.68
CA GLN A 786 -48.77 26.74 -14.05
C GLN A 786 -47.24 26.82 -13.92
N ILE A 787 -46.63 27.94 -14.32
CA ILE A 787 -45.19 28.19 -14.14
C ILE A 787 -44.85 28.15 -12.65
N ASN A 788 -45.58 28.88 -11.80
CA ASN A 788 -45.35 28.85 -10.35
C ASN A 788 -45.49 27.43 -9.78
N LYS A 789 -46.50 26.67 -10.21
CA LYS A 789 -46.68 25.27 -9.81
C LYS A 789 -45.52 24.36 -10.25
N ALA A 790 -44.92 24.62 -11.41
CA ALA A 790 -43.73 23.90 -11.88
C ALA A 790 -42.48 24.27 -11.07
N THR A 791 -42.30 25.55 -10.74
CA THR A 791 -41.19 26.04 -9.91
C THR A 791 -41.26 25.48 -8.49
N GLN A 792 -42.46 25.37 -7.90
CA GLN A 792 -42.66 24.71 -6.60
C GLN A 792 -42.32 23.21 -6.66
N ARG A 793 -42.66 22.51 -7.74
CA ARG A 793 -42.26 21.10 -7.94
C ARG A 793 -40.75 20.94 -8.07
N ALA A 794 -40.07 21.87 -8.74
CA ALA A 794 -38.61 21.86 -8.86
C ALA A 794 -37.94 22.09 -7.50
N LYS A 795 -38.47 23.03 -6.68
CA LYS A 795 -38.04 23.26 -5.29
C LYS A 795 -38.16 21.99 -4.45
N GLU A 796 -39.28 21.27 -4.55
CA GLU A 796 -39.48 20.00 -3.84
C GLU A 796 -38.43 18.95 -4.24
N LEU A 797 -38.10 18.82 -5.53
CA LEU A 797 -37.11 17.86 -6.02
C LEU A 797 -35.68 18.18 -5.53
N ILE A 798 -35.30 19.45 -5.49
CA ILE A 798 -33.98 19.87 -5.00
C ILE A 798 -33.85 19.61 -3.50
N ASN A 799 -34.89 19.94 -2.73
CA ASN A 799 -34.94 19.65 -1.30
C ASN A 799 -34.88 18.15 -1.00
N GLN A 800 -35.42 17.32 -1.89
CA GLN A 800 -35.33 15.85 -1.80
C GLN A 800 -33.90 15.34 -2.04
N ILE A 801 -33.20 15.89 -3.04
CA ILE A 801 -31.78 15.58 -3.30
C ILE A 801 -30.90 16.01 -2.11
N LEU A 802 -31.16 17.20 -1.55
CA LEU A 802 -30.48 17.70 -0.34
C LEU A 802 -30.72 16.81 0.88
N THR A 803 -31.92 16.25 1.03
CA THR A 803 -32.25 15.34 2.14
C THR A 803 -31.49 14.02 2.05
N PHE A 804 -31.25 13.53 0.83
CA PHE A 804 -30.46 12.32 0.56
C PHE A 804 -28.95 12.52 0.77
N SER A 805 -28.48 13.77 0.65
CA SER A 805 -27.09 14.20 0.79
C SER A 805 -26.64 14.44 2.24
N ARG A 806 -27.56 14.50 3.20
CA ARG A 806 -27.23 14.89 4.58
C ARG A 806 -26.45 13.81 5.31
N LYS A 807 -25.26 14.17 5.80
CA LYS A 807 -24.56 13.45 6.87
C LYS A 807 -25.13 13.99 8.19
N THR A 808 -26.04 13.27 8.83
CA THR A 808 -26.27 13.50 10.26
C THR A 808 -26.37 12.15 10.94
N GLU A 809 -25.51 11.90 11.92
CA GLU A 809 -25.89 11.05 13.04
C GLU A 809 -27.16 11.67 13.62
N LYS A 810 -28.32 11.04 13.41
CA LYS A 810 -29.59 11.53 13.94
C LYS A 810 -30.32 10.42 14.65
N GLU A 811 -30.68 10.74 15.88
CA GLU A 811 -31.54 9.97 16.77
C GLU A 811 -32.84 9.58 16.07
N ARG A 812 -33.40 8.43 16.45
CA ARG A 812 -34.71 7.99 15.94
C ARG A 812 -35.78 9.02 16.35
N GLN A 813 -36.63 9.40 15.41
CA GLN A 813 -37.71 10.38 15.64
C GLN A 813 -39.07 9.77 15.26
N GLU A 814 -40.15 10.38 15.74
CA GLU A 814 -41.52 9.97 15.38
C GLU A 814 -41.82 10.38 13.93
N ILE A 815 -41.86 9.41 13.02
CA ILE A 815 -42.01 9.63 11.58
C ILE A 815 -43.38 9.16 11.10
N ARG A 816 -44.03 10.03 10.33
CA ARG A 816 -45.24 9.69 9.58
C ARG A 816 -44.90 8.94 8.30
N VAL A 817 -44.96 7.62 8.35
CA VAL A 817 -44.55 6.71 7.25
C VAL A 817 -45.30 7.00 5.94
N SER A 818 -46.57 7.39 6.02
CA SER A 818 -47.38 7.70 4.83
C SER A 818 -46.84 8.89 4.01
N LEU A 819 -46.13 9.84 4.62
CA LEU A 819 -45.46 10.92 3.89
C LEU A 819 -44.25 10.37 3.12
N ILE A 820 -43.42 9.56 3.81
CA ILE A 820 -42.21 8.95 3.24
C ILE A 820 -42.56 8.02 2.07
N VAL A 821 -43.62 7.22 2.19
CA VAL A 821 -44.08 6.34 1.10
C VAL A 821 -44.54 7.16 -0.11
N LYS A 822 -45.35 8.21 0.10
CA LYS A 822 -45.83 9.08 -1.00
C LYS A 822 -44.68 9.80 -1.68
N GLU A 823 -43.73 10.31 -0.90
CA GLU A 823 -42.52 10.97 -1.36
C GLU A 823 -41.64 10.03 -2.20
N THR A 824 -41.34 8.84 -1.67
CA THR A 824 -40.52 7.83 -2.36
C THR A 824 -41.18 7.35 -3.65
N LEU A 825 -42.49 7.13 -3.66
CA LEU A 825 -43.23 6.74 -4.87
C LEU A 825 -43.22 7.83 -5.95
N LYS A 826 -43.27 9.10 -5.54
CA LYS A 826 -43.17 10.25 -6.46
C LYS A 826 -41.78 10.32 -7.11
N LEU A 827 -40.71 10.08 -6.34
CA LEU A 827 -39.34 9.97 -6.84
C LEU A 827 -39.18 8.79 -7.81
N LEU A 828 -39.64 7.60 -7.41
CA LEU A 828 -39.60 6.40 -8.23
C LEU A 828 -40.32 6.59 -9.56
N ARG A 829 -41.42 7.34 -9.60
CA ARG A 829 -42.13 7.57 -10.86
C ARG A 829 -41.27 8.29 -11.91
N ALA A 830 -40.34 9.15 -11.48
CA ALA A 830 -39.42 9.84 -12.39
C ALA A 830 -38.31 8.91 -12.92
N SER A 831 -37.93 7.88 -12.17
CA SER A 831 -36.87 6.93 -12.54
C SER A 831 -37.38 5.65 -13.21
N LEU A 832 -38.64 5.29 -13.01
CA LEU A 832 -39.23 4.06 -13.55
C LEU A 832 -39.72 4.26 -14.99
N PRO A 833 -39.47 3.30 -15.91
CA PRO A 833 -40.04 3.34 -17.26
C PRO A 833 -41.57 3.45 -17.23
N SER A 834 -42.14 4.09 -18.26
CA SER A 834 -43.60 4.23 -18.38
C SER A 834 -44.35 2.89 -18.50
N THR A 835 -43.64 1.81 -18.83
CA THR A 835 -44.12 0.43 -18.92
C THR A 835 -44.50 -0.21 -17.57
N ILE A 836 -44.03 0.35 -16.45
CA ILE A 836 -44.40 -0.12 -15.10
C ILE A 836 -45.53 0.77 -14.55
N LYS A 837 -46.69 0.18 -14.23
CA LYS A 837 -47.81 0.87 -13.58
C LYS A 837 -47.63 0.86 -12.07
N ILE A 838 -47.74 2.02 -11.42
CA ILE A 838 -47.68 2.12 -9.95
C ILE A 838 -49.11 2.20 -9.41
N ARG A 839 -49.50 1.25 -8.55
CA ARG A 839 -50.74 1.28 -7.76
C ARG A 839 -50.40 1.55 -6.30
N GLN A 840 -51.12 2.45 -5.66
CA GLN A 840 -50.91 2.79 -4.25
C GLN A 840 -52.22 2.69 -3.46
N ASP A 841 -52.16 2.09 -2.28
CA ASP A 841 -53.28 1.99 -1.32
C ASP A 841 -52.79 2.34 0.10
N ILE A 842 -52.90 3.61 0.47
CA ILE A 842 -52.33 4.16 1.70
C ILE A 842 -53.48 4.56 2.64
N GLN A 843 -53.80 3.66 3.58
CA GLN A 843 -54.91 3.82 4.54
C GLN A 843 -54.41 4.35 5.89
N ALA A 844 -53.19 4.00 6.30
CA ALA A 844 -52.53 4.46 7.52
C ALA A 844 -52.01 5.91 7.40
N ASN A 845 -52.92 6.87 7.24
CA ASN A 845 -52.53 8.25 6.95
C ASN A 845 -51.89 8.98 8.14
N PHE A 846 -52.13 8.62 9.39
CA PHE A 846 -51.65 9.38 10.56
C PHE A 846 -50.75 8.58 11.52
N SER A 847 -50.42 7.35 11.15
CA SER A 847 -49.64 6.45 11.99
C SER A 847 -48.16 6.85 12.00
N LEU A 848 -47.58 6.81 13.20
CA LEU A 848 -46.19 7.20 13.47
C LEU A 848 -45.38 5.95 13.81
N VAL A 849 -44.09 5.96 13.44
CA VAL A 849 -43.10 4.96 13.85
C VAL A 849 -41.86 5.68 14.35
N LEU A 850 -41.13 5.06 15.28
CA LEU A 850 -39.84 5.57 15.74
C LEU A 850 -38.73 5.06 14.83
N ALA A 851 -38.24 5.88 13.92
CA ALA A 851 -37.22 5.47 12.94
C ALA A 851 -36.34 6.65 12.49
N GLU A 852 -35.31 6.36 11.70
CA GLU A 852 -34.54 7.37 10.97
C GLU A 852 -35.15 7.58 9.56
N THR A 853 -35.35 8.83 9.17
CA THR A 853 -36.05 9.18 7.91
C THR A 853 -35.35 8.65 6.67
N THR A 854 -34.03 8.73 6.63
CA THR A 854 -33.16 8.23 5.55
C THR A 854 -33.25 6.71 5.42
N GLN A 855 -33.24 5.99 6.54
CA GLN A 855 -33.33 4.54 6.58
C GLN A 855 -34.69 4.03 6.04
N LEU A 856 -35.80 4.70 6.38
CA LEU A 856 -37.11 4.35 5.82
C LEU A 856 -37.20 4.62 4.31
N HIS A 857 -36.63 5.73 3.82
CA HIS A 857 -36.50 5.97 2.38
C HIS A 857 -35.72 4.85 1.70
N GLN A 858 -34.60 4.43 2.30
CA GLN A 858 -33.76 3.36 1.77
C GLN A 858 -34.48 2.02 1.70
N VAL A 859 -35.29 1.68 2.71
CA VAL A 859 -36.13 0.47 2.69
C VAL A 859 -37.10 0.49 1.50
N ILE A 860 -37.86 1.57 1.35
CA ILE A 860 -38.87 1.67 0.29
C ILE A 860 -38.22 1.72 -1.10
N MET A 861 -37.14 2.49 -1.26
CA MET A 861 -36.38 2.56 -2.52
C MET A 861 -35.82 1.21 -2.93
N ASN A 862 -35.19 0.47 -2.02
CA ASN A 862 -34.58 -0.82 -2.33
C ASN A 862 -35.62 -1.85 -2.76
N LEU A 863 -36.77 -1.93 -2.06
CA LEU A 863 -37.86 -2.84 -2.41
C LEU A 863 -38.45 -2.49 -3.78
N CYS A 864 -38.77 -1.22 -4.03
CA CYS A 864 -39.36 -0.79 -5.30
C CYS A 864 -38.40 -0.88 -6.49
N THR A 865 -37.10 -0.62 -6.29
CA THR A 865 -36.08 -0.75 -7.34
C THR A 865 -35.86 -2.22 -7.70
N ASN A 866 -35.86 -3.12 -6.71
CA ASN A 866 -35.80 -4.56 -6.96
C ASN A 866 -37.04 -5.05 -7.72
N ALA A 867 -38.23 -4.59 -7.33
CA ALA A 867 -39.46 -4.85 -8.09
C ALA A 867 -39.37 -4.35 -9.53
N SER A 868 -38.84 -3.14 -9.76
CA SER A 868 -38.64 -2.62 -11.11
C SER A 868 -37.68 -3.46 -11.93
N HIS A 869 -36.58 -3.91 -11.34
CA HIS A 869 -35.62 -4.75 -12.04
C HIS A 869 -36.24 -6.09 -12.43
N ALA A 870 -37.08 -6.66 -11.57
CA ALA A 870 -37.82 -7.89 -11.86
C ALA A 870 -38.84 -7.75 -13.01
N MET A 871 -39.21 -6.50 -13.36
CA MET A 871 -40.16 -6.14 -14.42
C MET A 871 -39.49 -5.38 -15.59
N ARG A 872 -38.15 -5.41 -15.70
CA ARG A 872 -37.41 -4.56 -16.64
C ARG A 872 -37.68 -4.88 -18.11
N GLU A 873 -37.88 -6.16 -18.44
CA GLU A 873 -38.10 -6.62 -19.82
C GLU A 873 -39.57 -6.54 -20.22
N ASP A 874 -40.47 -7.11 -19.41
CA ASP A 874 -41.90 -7.28 -19.76
C ASP A 874 -42.82 -6.16 -19.22
N GLY A 875 -42.30 -5.23 -18.42
CA GLY A 875 -43.11 -4.28 -17.67
C GLY A 875 -43.94 -4.97 -16.58
N GLY A 876 -44.92 -4.26 -16.01
CA GLY A 876 -45.79 -4.86 -14.98
C GLY A 876 -46.47 -3.86 -14.06
N THR A 877 -46.97 -4.34 -12.93
CA THR A 877 -47.62 -3.50 -11.91
C THR A 877 -46.85 -3.57 -10.59
N LEU A 878 -46.36 -2.43 -10.11
CA LEU A 878 -45.84 -2.24 -8.77
C LEU A 878 -46.98 -1.76 -7.85
N THR A 879 -47.35 -2.55 -6.87
CA THR A 879 -48.38 -2.21 -5.87
C THR A 879 -47.72 -1.91 -4.53
N VAL A 880 -47.97 -0.73 -3.97
CA VAL A 880 -47.50 -0.34 -2.64
C VAL A 880 -48.69 -0.02 -1.74
N SER A 881 -48.84 -0.76 -0.64
CA SER A 881 -49.91 -0.52 0.33
C SER A 881 -49.37 -0.24 1.72
N LEU A 882 -50.10 0.56 2.50
CA LEU A 882 -49.76 0.92 3.87
C LEU A 882 -51.02 0.89 4.73
N ILE A 883 -51.10 -0.06 5.65
CA ILE A 883 -52.27 -0.28 6.50
C ILE A 883 -51.87 -0.37 7.97
N ASP A 884 -52.80 -0.02 8.86
CA ASP A 884 -52.69 -0.25 10.29
C ASP A 884 -53.16 -1.67 10.62
N LEU A 885 -52.43 -2.36 11.49
CA LEU A 885 -52.77 -3.70 11.96
C LEU A 885 -52.55 -3.77 13.47
N ASP A 886 -53.35 -4.59 14.14
CA ASP A 886 -53.15 -4.95 15.53
C ASP A 886 -52.89 -6.45 15.58
N ILE A 887 -51.66 -6.83 15.92
CA ILE A 887 -51.23 -8.23 15.93
C ILE A 887 -51.63 -8.85 17.26
N LYS A 888 -52.52 -9.85 17.23
CA LYS A 888 -53.00 -10.56 18.42
C LYS A 888 -52.19 -11.84 18.65
N ASP A 889 -52.17 -12.34 19.89
CA ASP A 889 -51.50 -13.61 20.25
C ASP A 889 -51.96 -14.82 19.41
N SER A 890 -53.21 -14.81 18.91
CA SER A 890 -53.76 -15.87 18.06
C SER A 890 -53.14 -15.91 16.65
N ASP A 891 -52.54 -14.82 16.18
CA ASP A 891 -52.04 -14.67 14.81
C ASP A 891 -50.57 -15.13 14.65
N ILE A 892 -49.94 -15.60 15.72
CA ILE A 892 -48.51 -15.99 15.81
C ILE A 892 -48.22 -17.37 15.16
N ASN A 893 -49.26 -18.12 14.75
CA ASN A 893 -49.13 -19.50 14.27
C ASN A 893 -48.93 -19.68 12.75
N SER A 894 -48.77 -18.60 11.97
CA SER A 894 -48.54 -18.67 10.51
C SER A 894 -47.36 -17.81 10.03
N GLY A 895 -46.13 -18.24 10.33
CA GLY A 895 -44.91 -17.61 9.81
C GLY A 895 -44.49 -16.29 10.48
N THR A 896 -45.19 -15.90 11.55
CA THR A 896 -45.06 -14.64 12.32
C THR A 896 -44.48 -14.87 13.72
N ARG A 897 -43.79 -15.99 13.95
CA ARG A 897 -43.32 -16.45 15.29
C ARG A 897 -42.45 -15.46 16.07
N ASP A 898 -41.82 -14.50 15.39
CA ASP A 898 -40.90 -13.52 15.98
C ASP A 898 -41.50 -12.10 16.13
N LEU A 899 -42.80 -11.92 15.87
CA LEU A 899 -43.49 -10.64 16.10
C LEU A 899 -44.13 -10.61 17.48
N SER A 900 -43.87 -9.54 18.24
CA SER A 900 -44.55 -9.27 19.51
C SER A 900 -46.00 -8.82 19.27
N PRO A 901 -46.96 -9.16 20.15
CA PRO A 901 -48.32 -8.61 20.08
C PRO A 901 -48.33 -7.09 20.23
N GLY A 902 -49.19 -6.40 19.48
CA GLY A 902 -49.37 -4.96 19.58
C GLY A 902 -49.71 -4.25 18.26
N PRO A 903 -49.77 -2.91 18.26
CA PRO A 903 -50.13 -2.12 17.09
C PRO A 903 -48.93 -1.96 16.14
N TYR A 904 -49.10 -2.36 14.89
CA TYR A 904 -48.11 -2.25 13.82
C TYR A 904 -48.65 -1.48 12.62
N ILE A 905 -47.73 -0.90 11.85
CA ILE A 905 -47.96 -0.47 10.47
C ILE A 905 -47.37 -1.54 9.56
N ARG A 906 -48.14 -1.99 8.57
CA ARG A 906 -47.64 -2.89 7.52
C ARG A 906 -47.51 -2.15 6.19
N LEU A 907 -46.26 -2.00 5.76
CA LEU A 907 -45.91 -1.60 4.39
C LEU A 907 -45.82 -2.86 3.53
N THR A 908 -46.58 -2.92 2.46
CA THR A 908 -46.49 -4.02 1.48
C THR A 908 -46.00 -3.48 0.15
N VAL A 909 -44.98 -4.10 -0.43
CA VAL A 909 -44.48 -3.83 -1.78
C VAL A 909 -44.62 -5.12 -2.59
N SER A 910 -45.44 -5.08 -3.63
CA SER A 910 -45.78 -6.24 -4.46
C SER A 910 -45.51 -5.93 -5.93
N ASP A 911 -44.86 -6.85 -6.64
CA ASP A 911 -44.54 -6.75 -8.06
C ASP A 911 -45.14 -7.93 -8.84
N THR A 912 -45.29 -7.74 -10.15
CA THR A 912 -45.73 -8.80 -11.09
C THR A 912 -44.56 -9.27 -11.97
N GLY A 913 -43.33 -9.21 -11.46
CA GLY A 913 -42.12 -9.56 -12.20
C GLY A 913 -41.85 -11.06 -12.27
N HIS A 914 -40.61 -11.43 -12.58
CA HIS A 914 -40.23 -12.84 -12.78
C HIS A 914 -40.29 -13.73 -11.52
N GLY A 915 -40.45 -13.16 -10.32
CA GLY A 915 -40.53 -13.91 -9.06
C GLY A 915 -39.27 -14.71 -8.71
N MET A 916 -39.33 -15.49 -7.63
CA MET A 916 -38.21 -16.25 -7.06
C MET A 916 -38.66 -17.65 -6.65
N ASP A 917 -37.76 -18.64 -6.76
CA ASP A 917 -37.99 -19.98 -6.24
C ASP A 917 -37.68 -20.07 -4.73
N LYS A 918 -38.01 -21.20 -4.10
CA LYS A 918 -37.86 -21.38 -2.64
C LYS A 918 -36.40 -21.31 -2.18
N ALA A 919 -35.48 -21.90 -2.94
CA ALA A 919 -34.06 -21.88 -2.61
C ALA A 919 -33.45 -20.47 -2.70
N THR A 920 -33.93 -19.65 -3.65
CA THR A 920 -33.55 -18.24 -3.76
C THR A 920 -34.13 -17.44 -2.61
N MET A 921 -35.42 -17.62 -2.29
CA MET A 921 -36.10 -16.93 -1.17
C MET A 921 -35.41 -17.11 0.18
N GLU A 922 -34.88 -18.30 0.47
CA GLU A 922 -34.16 -18.58 1.71
C GLU A 922 -32.83 -17.79 1.83
N ARG A 923 -32.28 -17.34 0.70
CA ARG A 923 -30.96 -16.67 0.62
C ARG A 923 -31.03 -15.19 0.29
N ILE A 924 -32.21 -14.61 -0.01
CA ILE A 924 -32.31 -13.22 -0.48
C ILE A 924 -31.82 -12.18 0.53
N PHE A 925 -31.81 -12.52 1.82
CA PHE A 925 -31.33 -11.66 2.89
C PHE A 925 -29.84 -11.91 3.21
N ASP A 926 -29.21 -12.91 2.60
CA ASP A 926 -27.78 -13.16 2.71
C ASP A 926 -27.00 -12.00 2.06
N PRO A 927 -26.03 -11.40 2.75
CA PRO A 927 -25.19 -10.37 2.16
C PRO A 927 -24.48 -10.87 0.89
N PHE A 928 -24.48 -10.05 -0.17
CA PHE A 928 -23.86 -10.32 -1.49
C PHE A 928 -24.55 -11.38 -2.34
N PHE A 929 -25.60 -12.02 -1.84
CA PHE A 929 -26.39 -12.92 -2.66
C PHE A 929 -27.14 -12.13 -3.74
N THR A 930 -26.93 -12.50 -5.00
CA THR A 930 -27.58 -11.89 -6.15
C THR A 930 -27.79 -12.92 -7.24
N THR A 931 -28.95 -12.89 -7.87
CA THR A 931 -29.27 -13.67 -9.08
C THR A 931 -28.96 -12.91 -10.37
N LYS A 932 -28.46 -11.67 -10.26
CA LYS A 932 -28.12 -10.78 -11.38
C LYS A 932 -26.70 -11.07 -11.90
N LYS A 933 -26.43 -10.77 -13.18
CA LYS A 933 -25.11 -10.95 -13.80
C LYS A 933 -24.03 -10.11 -13.10
N GLN A 934 -22.77 -10.53 -13.21
CA GLN A 934 -21.63 -9.87 -12.59
C GLN A 934 -21.55 -8.39 -13.05
N GLY A 935 -21.67 -7.46 -12.09
CA GLY A 935 -21.71 -6.01 -12.35
C GLY A 935 -23.10 -5.36 -12.38
N GLU A 936 -24.20 -6.13 -12.42
CA GLU A 936 -25.57 -5.60 -12.52
C GLU A 936 -26.33 -5.53 -11.19
N GLY A 937 -25.69 -5.92 -10.08
CA GLY A 937 -26.28 -5.83 -8.74
C GLY A 937 -25.25 -6.12 -7.65
N THR A 938 -25.32 -5.37 -6.56
CA THR A 938 -24.39 -5.48 -5.42
C THR A 938 -24.73 -6.63 -4.47
N GLY A 939 -25.93 -7.23 -4.58
CA GLY A 939 -26.43 -8.23 -3.62
C GLY A 939 -26.64 -7.69 -2.19
N MET A 940 -26.58 -6.37 -1.98
CA MET A 940 -26.66 -5.75 -0.65
C MET A 940 -28.03 -5.12 -0.33
N GLY A 941 -28.90 -4.90 -1.33
CA GLY A 941 -30.12 -4.13 -1.14
C GLY A 941 -31.09 -4.74 -0.11
N LEU A 942 -31.37 -6.04 -0.20
CA LEU A 942 -32.33 -6.72 0.68
C LEU A 942 -31.76 -7.02 2.08
N SER A 943 -30.47 -7.29 2.20
CA SER A 943 -29.81 -7.46 3.51
C SER A 943 -29.79 -6.15 4.30
N VAL A 944 -29.60 -5.01 3.62
CA VAL A 944 -29.74 -3.67 4.24
C VAL A 944 -31.17 -3.39 4.66
N VAL A 945 -32.17 -3.74 3.83
CA VAL A 945 -33.59 -3.62 4.19
C VAL A 945 -33.88 -4.40 5.47
N HIS A 946 -33.44 -5.66 5.55
CA HIS A 946 -33.62 -6.50 6.72
C HIS A 946 -32.94 -5.91 7.97
N GLY A 947 -31.70 -5.41 7.84
CA GLY A 947 -30.97 -4.77 8.93
C GLY A 947 -31.66 -3.50 9.46
N ILE A 948 -32.14 -2.63 8.58
CA ILE A 948 -32.88 -1.41 8.96
C ILE A 948 -34.19 -1.75 9.64
N VAL A 949 -34.96 -2.68 9.08
CA VAL A 949 -36.27 -3.04 9.65
C VAL A 949 -36.08 -3.66 11.04
N LYS A 950 -35.07 -4.52 11.21
CA LYS A 950 -34.71 -5.09 12.51
C LYS A 950 -34.22 -4.03 13.49
N SER A 951 -33.50 -3.00 13.03
CA SER A 951 -33.10 -1.88 13.88
C SER A 951 -34.33 -1.13 14.41
N CYS A 952 -35.37 -0.98 13.59
CA CYS A 952 -36.65 -0.37 13.96
C CYS A 952 -37.58 -1.31 14.76
N GLU A 953 -37.06 -2.43 15.29
CA GLU A 953 -37.85 -3.46 16.02
C GLU A 953 -39.01 -4.02 15.19
N GLY A 954 -38.84 -4.00 13.86
CA GLY A 954 -39.77 -4.51 12.89
C GLY A 954 -39.36 -5.86 12.30
N MET A 955 -40.20 -6.37 11.40
CA MET A 955 -39.98 -7.64 10.72
C MET A 955 -40.27 -7.53 9.21
N VAL A 956 -39.54 -8.28 8.39
CA VAL A 956 -39.81 -8.40 6.94
C VAL A 956 -40.21 -9.83 6.61
N ILE A 957 -41.33 -10.01 5.93
CA ILE A 957 -41.82 -11.29 5.44
C ILE A 957 -41.90 -11.23 3.91
N VAL A 958 -41.42 -12.25 3.23
CA VAL A 958 -41.42 -12.34 1.76
C VAL A 958 -42.28 -13.51 1.30
N GLN A 959 -43.01 -13.30 0.21
CA GLN A 959 -43.73 -14.32 -0.53
C GLN A 959 -43.40 -14.14 -2.02
N SER A 960 -42.98 -15.20 -2.70
CA SER A 960 -42.67 -15.13 -4.12
C SER A 960 -42.90 -16.50 -4.77
N GLU A 961 -43.36 -16.47 -6.02
CA GLU A 961 -43.46 -17.65 -6.86
C GLU A 961 -42.88 -17.32 -8.24
N PRO A 962 -42.13 -18.25 -8.89
CA PRO A 962 -41.60 -18.02 -10.22
C PRO A 962 -42.71 -17.62 -11.21
N LYS A 963 -42.46 -16.55 -11.97
CA LYS A 963 -43.36 -15.93 -12.97
C LYS A 963 -44.66 -15.32 -12.43
N LYS A 964 -44.87 -15.26 -11.12
CA LYS A 964 -46.02 -14.57 -10.52
C LYS A 964 -45.66 -13.28 -9.78
N GLY A 965 -44.36 -12.99 -9.64
CA GLY A 965 -43.84 -11.82 -8.95
C GLY A 965 -43.55 -12.07 -7.47
N SER A 966 -43.21 -11.00 -6.77
CA SER A 966 -42.82 -11.06 -5.35
C SER A 966 -43.59 -10.05 -4.52
N THR A 967 -43.84 -10.39 -3.26
CA THR A 967 -44.50 -9.53 -2.28
C THR A 967 -43.69 -9.50 -1.00
N PHE A 968 -43.33 -8.29 -0.57
CA PHE A 968 -42.62 -8.03 0.68
C PHE A 968 -43.56 -7.31 1.64
N HIS A 969 -43.73 -7.86 2.84
CA HIS A 969 -44.45 -7.25 3.96
C HIS A 969 -43.46 -6.80 5.01
N VAL A 970 -43.40 -5.49 5.26
CA VAL A 970 -42.58 -4.86 6.29
C VAL A 970 -43.49 -4.41 7.42
N TYR A 971 -43.27 -4.94 8.62
CA TYR A 971 -43.99 -4.62 9.84
C TYR A 971 -43.14 -3.68 10.69
N LEU A 972 -43.70 -2.54 11.10
CA LEU A 972 -43.05 -1.56 11.97
C LEU A 972 -43.96 -1.24 13.17
N PRO A 973 -43.45 -1.21 14.41
CA PRO A 973 -44.25 -0.92 15.59
C PRO A 973 -44.77 0.53 15.55
N LYS A 974 -46.06 0.70 15.83
CA LYS A 974 -46.74 2.00 15.82
C LYS A 974 -46.52 2.72 17.16
N VAL A 975 -46.22 4.02 17.10
CA VAL A 975 -46.11 4.89 18.29
C VAL A 975 -47.26 5.89 18.34
N GLU A 976 -47.67 6.29 19.55
CA GLU A 976 -48.69 7.32 19.76
C GLU A 976 -48.06 8.72 19.77
N GLY A 977 -48.47 9.60 18.85
CA GLY A 977 -48.02 10.99 18.80
C GLY A 977 -49.11 11.92 18.24
N LYS A 978 -49.14 13.18 18.73
CA LYS A 978 -50.15 14.18 18.37
C LYS A 978 -49.76 14.93 17.09
N VAL A 979 -50.42 14.63 15.97
CA VAL A 979 -50.25 15.35 14.70
C VAL A 979 -50.91 16.75 14.78
N LYS A 980 -50.13 17.84 14.78
CA LYS A 980 -50.66 19.20 14.57
C LYS A 980 -50.99 19.39 13.09
N LEU A 981 -52.28 19.51 12.77
CA LEU A 981 -52.76 19.94 11.46
C LEU A 981 -53.03 21.45 11.49
N THR A 982 -52.32 22.23 10.67
CA THR A 982 -52.62 23.64 10.41
C THR A 982 -52.89 23.85 8.93
N SER A 983 -54.15 24.11 8.59
CA SER A 983 -54.54 24.74 7.33
C SER A 983 -55.52 25.87 7.65
N ALA A 984 -55.05 27.12 7.60
CA ALA A 984 -55.88 28.31 7.77
C ALA A 984 -56.18 28.99 6.42
N PRO A 985 -57.30 29.74 6.28
CA PRO A 985 -57.69 30.40 5.02
C PRO A 985 -56.77 31.59 4.66
N LYS A 986 -56.65 31.92 3.36
CA LYS A 986 -55.82 33.02 2.85
C LYS A 986 -56.33 34.39 3.31
N GLN A 987 -55.65 35.01 4.28
CA GLN A 987 -55.77 36.45 4.61
C GLN A 987 -55.07 37.33 3.55
N PRO A 988 -55.46 38.61 3.42
CA PRO A 988 -54.76 39.58 2.57
C PRO A 988 -53.29 39.74 3.02
N LEU A 989 -52.40 40.03 2.07
CA LEU A 989 -50.99 40.22 2.35
C LEU A 989 -50.80 41.45 3.24
N PRO A 990 -50.06 41.34 4.35
CA PRO A 990 -49.77 42.49 5.20
C PRO A 990 -48.87 43.50 4.47
N GLN A 991 -49.20 44.78 4.60
CA GLN A 991 -48.47 45.91 4.00
C GLN A 991 -47.86 46.79 5.11
N GLY A 992 -46.96 47.69 4.75
CA GLY A 992 -46.36 48.66 5.69
C GLY A 992 -45.80 49.89 4.97
N THR A 993 -45.20 50.82 5.72
CA THR A 993 -44.63 52.10 5.21
C THR A 993 -43.21 52.37 5.70
N GLU A 994 -42.67 51.45 6.49
CA GLU A 994 -41.37 51.51 7.15
C GLU A 994 -40.21 51.45 6.14
N ARG A 995 -39.03 51.82 6.60
CA ARG A 995 -37.80 51.86 5.81
C ARG A 995 -36.94 50.61 6.05
N LEU A 996 -36.64 49.88 4.99
CA LEU A 996 -35.94 48.60 5.04
C LEU A 996 -34.58 48.71 4.36
N LEU A 997 -33.59 48.03 4.95
CA LEU A 997 -32.33 47.74 4.27
C LEU A 997 -32.35 46.27 3.85
N PHE A 998 -32.32 46.00 2.54
CA PHE A 998 -32.24 44.66 1.98
C PHE A 998 -30.85 44.42 1.36
N VAL A 999 -30.20 43.32 1.72
CA VAL A 999 -28.81 43.03 1.31
C VAL A 999 -28.72 41.59 0.80
N ASP A 1000 -28.26 41.44 -0.44
CA ASP A 1000 -28.01 40.14 -1.08
C ASP A 1000 -26.92 40.35 -2.14
N ASP A 1001 -25.94 39.45 -2.25
CA ASP A 1001 -24.81 39.62 -3.17
C ASP A 1001 -25.18 39.37 -4.65
N GLU A 1002 -26.32 38.74 -4.89
CA GLU A 1002 -26.87 38.55 -6.24
C GLU A 1002 -27.72 39.75 -6.65
N ALA A 1003 -27.21 40.56 -7.58
CA ALA A 1003 -27.94 41.72 -8.13
C ALA A 1003 -29.37 41.40 -8.61
N PRO A 1004 -29.64 40.27 -9.31
CA PRO A 1004 -31.01 39.91 -9.70
C PRO A 1004 -31.97 39.66 -8.51
N MET A 1005 -31.46 39.15 -7.38
CA MET A 1005 -32.26 38.95 -6.17
C MET A 1005 -32.55 40.27 -5.46
N VAL A 1006 -31.56 41.17 -5.44
CA VAL A 1006 -31.74 42.54 -4.97
C VAL A 1006 -32.84 43.26 -5.75
N ASP A 1007 -32.81 43.19 -7.07
CA ASP A 1007 -33.81 43.86 -7.93
C ASP A 1007 -35.22 43.29 -7.70
N LEU A 1008 -35.35 41.97 -7.64
CA LEU A 1008 -36.63 41.32 -7.36
C LEU A 1008 -37.21 41.73 -6.00
N TRP A 1009 -36.41 41.63 -4.93
CA TRP A 1009 -36.92 41.90 -3.59
C TRP A 1009 -37.17 43.39 -3.35
N LYS A 1010 -36.45 44.27 -4.04
CA LYS A 1010 -36.80 45.69 -4.11
C LYS A 1010 -38.20 45.88 -4.67
N ASP A 1011 -38.51 45.28 -5.82
CA ASP A 1011 -39.84 45.38 -6.45
C ASP A 1011 -40.94 44.80 -5.55
N ILE A 1012 -40.72 43.62 -4.95
CA ILE A 1012 -41.68 42.97 -4.04
C ILE A 1012 -41.96 43.83 -2.80
N LEU A 1013 -40.92 44.29 -2.12
CA LEU A 1013 -41.06 45.04 -0.87
C LEU A 1013 -41.67 46.43 -1.12
N GLN A 1014 -41.31 47.10 -2.23
CA GLN A 1014 -41.95 48.36 -2.64
C GLN A 1014 -43.44 48.16 -2.97
N HIS A 1015 -43.79 47.05 -3.63
CA HIS A 1015 -45.19 46.70 -3.89
C HIS A 1015 -46.00 46.50 -2.58
N LEU A 1016 -45.35 46.00 -1.52
CA LEU A 1016 -45.96 45.87 -0.19
C LEU A 1016 -46.04 47.21 0.59
N GLY A 1017 -45.62 48.33 -0.02
CA GLY A 1017 -45.74 49.70 0.53
C GLY A 1017 -44.47 50.24 1.20
N TYR A 1018 -43.41 49.43 1.28
CA TYR A 1018 -42.20 49.75 2.03
C TYR A 1018 -41.24 50.69 1.31
N LYS A 1019 -40.49 51.49 2.07
CA LYS A 1019 -39.36 52.28 1.56
C LYS A 1019 -38.08 51.45 1.60
N VAL A 1020 -37.65 50.91 0.47
CA VAL A 1020 -36.56 49.92 0.42
C VAL A 1020 -35.27 50.52 -0.11
N ILE A 1021 -34.19 50.38 0.64
CA ILE A 1021 -32.82 50.59 0.18
C ILE A 1021 -32.15 49.24 0.04
N THR A 1022 -31.46 49.03 -1.07
CA THR A 1022 -30.86 47.75 -1.40
C THR A 1022 -29.37 47.88 -1.68
N GLU A 1023 -28.59 46.89 -1.24
CA GLU A 1023 -27.16 46.84 -1.49
C GLU A 1023 -26.70 45.43 -1.88
N THR A 1024 -25.76 45.35 -2.83
CA THR A 1024 -25.17 44.08 -3.30
C THR A 1024 -23.89 43.68 -2.56
N SER A 1025 -23.47 44.48 -1.59
CA SER A 1025 -22.24 44.26 -0.83
C SER A 1025 -22.50 44.51 0.64
N SER A 1026 -22.15 43.55 1.48
CA SER A 1026 -22.27 43.63 2.93
C SER A 1026 -21.44 44.76 3.54
N VAL A 1027 -20.28 45.06 2.97
CA VAL A 1027 -19.44 46.20 3.39
C VAL A 1027 -20.13 47.52 3.10
N LYS A 1028 -20.69 47.66 1.89
CA LYS A 1028 -21.40 48.86 1.47
C LYS A 1028 -22.70 49.04 2.26
N ALA A 1029 -23.42 47.96 2.55
CA ALA A 1029 -24.59 47.97 3.41
C ALA A 1029 -24.29 48.50 4.81
N LEU A 1030 -23.15 48.10 5.40
CA LEU A 1030 -22.72 48.60 6.70
C LEU A 1030 -22.40 50.11 6.67
N GLU A 1031 -21.76 50.60 5.60
CA GLU A 1031 -21.51 52.03 5.40
C GLU A 1031 -22.81 52.81 5.21
N THR A 1032 -23.73 52.30 4.39
CA THR A 1032 -25.06 52.89 4.18
C THR A 1032 -25.86 52.96 5.48
N PHE A 1033 -25.81 51.91 6.31
CA PHE A 1033 -26.43 51.91 7.63
C PHE A 1033 -25.82 52.95 8.58
N ARG A 1034 -24.47 53.04 8.64
CA ARG A 1034 -23.75 54.03 9.45
C ARG A 1034 -24.10 55.46 9.08
N ASN A 1035 -24.18 55.75 7.78
CA ASN A 1035 -24.52 57.08 7.28
C ASN A 1035 -25.97 57.47 7.64
N ALA A 1036 -26.90 56.51 7.64
CA ALA A 1036 -28.30 56.74 7.99
C ALA A 1036 -28.56 56.89 9.50
N GLN A 1037 -27.68 56.40 10.37
CA GLN A 1037 -27.86 56.51 11.83
C GLN A 1037 -27.86 57.96 12.35
N ASN A 1038 -27.23 58.89 11.62
CA ASN A 1038 -27.12 60.30 11.98
C ASN A 1038 -28.13 61.21 11.25
N SER A 1039 -29.08 60.64 10.50
CA SER A 1039 -30.15 61.37 9.81
C SER A 1039 -31.53 61.06 10.41
N GLU A 1040 -32.55 61.84 10.02
CA GLU A 1040 -33.95 61.57 10.34
C GLU A 1040 -34.51 60.33 9.59
N GLU A 1041 -33.71 59.68 8.74
CA GLU A 1041 -34.11 58.56 7.88
C GLU A 1041 -33.52 57.20 8.33
N LYS A 1042 -33.73 56.84 9.59
CA LYS A 1042 -33.26 55.55 10.13
C LYS A 1042 -33.96 54.35 9.48
N PHE A 1043 -33.28 53.20 9.51
CA PHE A 1043 -33.83 51.93 9.05
C PHE A 1043 -34.58 51.23 10.17
N ASP A 1044 -35.76 50.71 9.86
CA ASP A 1044 -36.66 50.04 10.80
C ASP A 1044 -36.40 48.53 10.89
N ILE A 1045 -35.82 47.92 9.84
CA ILE A 1045 -35.48 46.49 9.80
C ILE A 1045 -34.39 46.21 8.76
N LEU A 1046 -33.50 45.27 9.09
CA LEU A 1046 -32.51 44.72 8.17
C LEU A 1046 -32.97 43.34 7.67
N ILE A 1047 -32.89 43.13 6.36
CA ILE A 1047 -33.05 41.82 5.73
C ILE A 1047 -31.76 41.52 4.99
N THR A 1048 -31.06 40.45 5.35
CA THR A 1048 -29.74 40.13 4.79
C THR A 1048 -29.63 38.68 4.41
N ASP A 1049 -28.98 38.40 3.28
CA ASP A 1049 -28.52 37.05 2.97
C ASP A 1049 -27.40 36.62 3.92
N GLN A 1050 -27.30 35.32 4.18
CA GLN A 1050 -26.28 34.77 5.06
C GLN A 1050 -24.92 34.62 4.37
N THR A 1051 -24.90 34.19 3.10
CA THR A 1051 -23.71 33.69 2.41
C THR A 1051 -23.22 34.73 1.41
N MET A 1052 -22.67 35.82 1.92
CA MET A 1052 -22.18 36.93 1.08
C MET A 1052 -20.64 37.04 1.11
N PRO A 1053 -20.00 37.50 0.02
CA PRO A 1053 -18.58 37.81 -0.03
C PRO A 1053 -18.13 38.85 1.01
N ASN A 1054 -16.86 38.79 1.43
CA ASN A 1054 -16.20 39.66 2.43
C ASN A 1054 -16.74 39.53 3.86
N MET A 1055 -18.04 39.72 4.06
CA MET A 1055 -18.71 39.68 5.35
C MET A 1055 -20.04 38.94 5.21
N THR A 1056 -20.20 37.87 6.00
CA THR A 1056 -21.43 37.06 6.09
C THR A 1056 -22.57 37.85 6.75
N GLY A 1057 -23.82 37.45 6.49
CA GLY A 1057 -25.01 38.05 7.10
C GLY A 1057 -24.97 38.10 8.63
N LEU A 1058 -24.51 37.03 9.30
CA LEU A 1058 -24.33 37.02 10.76
C LEU A 1058 -23.35 38.11 11.26
N LYS A 1059 -22.19 38.26 10.60
CA LYS A 1059 -21.19 39.28 10.96
C LYS A 1059 -21.73 40.70 10.71
N LEU A 1060 -22.42 40.91 9.59
CA LEU A 1060 -23.08 42.18 9.29
C LEU A 1060 -24.15 42.51 10.35
N SER A 1061 -24.94 41.51 10.73
CA SER A 1061 -25.96 41.63 11.77
C SER A 1061 -25.35 41.99 13.13
N GLN A 1062 -24.21 41.39 13.48
CA GLN A 1062 -23.48 41.70 14.70
C GLN A 1062 -22.95 43.14 14.71
N GLU A 1063 -22.30 43.57 13.63
CA GLU A 1063 -21.81 44.95 13.48
C GLU A 1063 -22.95 45.97 13.57
N ILE A 1064 -24.10 45.68 12.95
CA ILE A 1064 -25.28 46.55 13.00
C ILE A 1064 -25.93 46.55 14.39
N LYS A 1065 -26.07 45.40 15.06
CA LYS A 1065 -26.57 45.31 16.45
C LYS A 1065 -25.68 46.05 17.46
N ASN A 1066 -24.37 46.10 17.23
CA ASN A 1066 -23.46 46.88 18.08
C ASN A 1066 -23.74 48.40 17.98
N MET A 1067 -24.28 48.87 16.85
CA MET A 1067 -24.62 50.28 16.62
C MET A 1067 -26.07 50.59 17.00
N ASP A 1068 -26.98 49.66 16.72
CA ASP A 1068 -28.39 49.74 17.09
C ASP A 1068 -28.86 48.39 17.67
N PRO A 1069 -28.81 48.22 19.01
CA PRO A 1069 -29.18 46.97 19.65
C PRO A 1069 -30.65 46.57 19.41
N ASN A 1070 -31.51 47.53 19.09
CA ASN A 1070 -32.94 47.35 18.99
C ASN A 1070 -33.42 47.05 17.58
N ILE A 1071 -32.58 47.19 16.54
CA ILE A 1071 -33.05 46.93 15.18
C ILE A 1071 -33.44 45.44 15.00
N PRO A 1072 -34.64 45.14 14.47
CA PRO A 1072 -35.02 43.81 14.04
C PRO A 1072 -34.20 43.38 12.82
N ILE A 1073 -33.81 42.11 12.78
CA ILE A 1073 -32.99 41.54 11.71
C ILE A 1073 -33.63 40.23 11.23
N ILE A 1074 -33.75 40.10 9.92
CA ILE A 1074 -34.13 38.86 9.23
C ILE A 1074 -32.94 38.34 8.45
N ILE A 1075 -32.49 37.12 8.76
CA ILE A 1075 -31.50 36.41 7.96
C ILE A 1075 -32.17 35.50 6.94
N CYS A 1076 -31.75 35.58 5.69
CA CYS A 1076 -32.13 34.69 4.61
C CYS A 1076 -31.01 33.68 4.34
N THR A 1077 -31.31 32.39 4.21
CA THR A 1077 -30.29 31.37 3.89
C THR A 1077 -30.81 30.27 2.97
N GLY A 1078 -29.95 29.80 2.05
CA GLY A 1078 -30.20 28.61 1.21
C GLY A 1078 -29.79 27.28 1.83
N TYR A 1079 -29.10 27.28 2.98
CA TYR A 1079 -28.57 26.07 3.63
C TYR A 1079 -28.59 26.21 5.16
N SER A 1080 -29.21 25.26 5.86
CA SER A 1080 -29.52 25.36 7.30
C SER A 1080 -28.39 24.99 8.26
N GLU A 1081 -27.24 24.49 7.78
CA GLU A 1081 -26.16 24.01 8.68
C GLU A 1081 -25.18 25.11 9.12
N SER A 1082 -25.09 26.24 8.41
CA SER A 1082 -24.11 27.30 8.74
C SER A 1082 -24.55 28.18 9.92
N VAL A 1083 -25.77 28.00 10.44
CA VAL A 1083 -26.36 28.83 11.49
C VAL A 1083 -27.12 27.96 12.49
N THR A 1084 -26.55 27.72 13.68
CA THR A 1084 -27.24 27.01 14.77
C THR A 1084 -28.22 27.94 15.49
N SER A 1085 -29.36 27.39 15.93
CA SER A 1085 -30.40 28.11 16.69
C SER A 1085 -29.86 28.81 17.95
N GLU A 1086 -28.73 28.34 18.47
CA GLU A 1086 -28.02 28.89 19.63
C GLU A 1086 -27.24 30.17 19.28
N THR A 1087 -26.56 30.21 18.12
CA THR A 1087 -25.85 31.41 17.64
C THR A 1087 -26.81 32.55 17.28
N ILE A 1088 -27.99 32.22 16.73
CA ILE A 1088 -29.05 33.20 16.41
C ILE A 1088 -29.58 33.87 17.68
N LYS A 1089 -29.85 33.09 18.72
CA LYS A 1089 -30.34 33.60 20.02
C LYS A 1089 -29.31 34.48 20.70
N ASN A 1090 -28.03 34.09 20.68
CA ASN A 1090 -26.96 34.86 21.32
C ASN A 1090 -26.70 36.22 20.65
N LEU A 1091 -27.05 36.38 19.37
CA LEU A 1091 -26.89 37.64 18.62
C LEU A 1091 -28.16 38.51 18.64
N GLY A 1092 -29.24 38.09 19.32
CA GLY A 1092 -30.49 38.84 19.39
C GLY A 1092 -31.19 38.99 18.03
N ILE A 1093 -31.03 38.01 17.14
CA ILE A 1093 -31.67 37.98 15.82
C ILE A 1093 -32.98 37.23 15.94
N GLU A 1094 -34.07 37.87 15.51
CA GLU A 1094 -35.43 37.39 15.77
C GLU A 1094 -36.13 36.81 14.53
N GLY A 1095 -35.63 37.15 13.33
CA GLY A 1095 -36.18 36.69 12.05
C GLY A 1095 -35.25 35.74 11.30
N PHE A 1096 -35.80 34.62 10.82
CA PHE A 1096 -35.06 33.66 10.00
C PHE A 1096 -35.95 33.10 8.89
N LEU A 1097 -35.48 33.16 7.64
CA LEU A 1097 -36.19 32.67 6.47
C LEU A 1097 -35.28 31.82 5.58
N THR A 1098 -35.83 30.75 5.03
CA THR A 1098 -35.12 29.82 4.15
C THR A 1098 -35.44 30.10 2.68
N LYS A 1099 -34.41 30.27 1.85
CA LYS A 1099 -34.54 30.39 0.39
C LYS A 1099 -35.03 29.05 -0.22
N PRO A 1100 -35.83 29.06 -1.30
CA PRO A 1100 -36.39 30.23 -1.97
C PRO A 1100 -37.52 30.88 -1.15
N LEU A 1101 -37.40 32.19 -1.00
CA LEU A 1101 -38.25 33.06 -0.18
C LEU A 1101 -39.62 33.27 -0.84
N SER A 1102 -40.71 33.14 -0.08
CA SER A 1102 -42.05 33.51 -0.54
C SER A 1102 -42.41 34.94 -0.16
N MET A 1103 -43.05 35.68 -1.08
CA MET A 1103 -43.56 37.04 -0.82
C MET A 1103 -44.41 37.11 0.45
N ARG A 1104 -45.24 36.08 0.68
CA ARG A 1104 -46.13 36.02 1.86
C ARG A 1104 -45.39 35.76 3.16
N GLU A 1105 -44.40 34.87 3.14
CA GLU A 1105 -43.61 34.53 4.32
C GLU A 1105 -42.78 35.72 4.78
N VAL A 1106 -42.17 36.44 3.83
CA VAL A 1106 -41.43 37.68 4.09
C VAL A 1106 -42.35 38.76 4.65
N ALA A 1107 -43.50 39.02 4.00
CA ALA A 1107 -44.45 40.03 4.45
C ALA A 1107 -44.94 39.78 5.89
N LYS A 1108 -45.24 38.52 6.23
CA LYS A 1108 -45.68 38.12 7.57
C LYS A 1108 -44.57 38.27 8.61
N MET A 1109 -43.35 37.82 8.29
CA MET A 1109 -42.20 37.93 9.19
C MET A 1109 -41.86 39.38 9.51
N ILE A 1110 -41.90 40.26 8.51
CA ILE A 1110 -41.66 41.71 8.70
C ILE A 1110 -42.68 42.29 9.70
N ARG A 1111 -43.98 41.99 9.53
CA ARG A 1111 -45.01 42.44 10.47
C ARG A 1111 -44.86 41.84 11.86
N GLU A 1112 -44.61 40.54 11.95
CA GLU A 1112 -44.43 39.86 13.24
C GLU A 1112 -43.31 40.49 14.08
N LEU A 1113 -42.25 41.01 13.44
CA LEU A 1113 -41.14 41.68 14.11
C LEU A 1113 -41.37 43.16 14.40
N LEU A 1114 -42.03 43.88 13.51
CA LEU A 1114 -42.30 45.31 13.67
C LEU A 1114 -43.51 45.59 14.58
N ASP A 1115 -44.57 44.79 14.49
CA ASP A 1115 -45.80 44.98 15.25
C ASP A 1115 -45.69 44.43 16.70
N LYS A 1116 -44.70 43.57 16.97
CA LYS A 1116 -44.34 43.12 18.33
C LYS A 1116 -43.81 44.24 19.23
N LYS A 1117 -43.48 45.39 18.66
CA LYS A 1117 -42.86 46.55 19.33
C LYS A 1117 -43.85 47.62 19.80
N ILE A 1118 -45.15 47.34 19.79
CA ILE A 1118 -46.19 48.22 20.38
C ILE A 1118 -46.42 47.86 21.84
#